data_AF-A0A9C6WS26-F1
#
_entry.id   AF-A0A9C6WS26-F1
#
_cell.length_a   1.000
_cell.length_b   1.000
_cell.length_c   1.000
_cell.angle_alpha   90.00
_cell.angle_beta   90.00
_cell.angle_gamma   90.00
#
_symmetry.space_group_name_H-M   'P 1'
#
loop_
_entity.id
_entity.type
_entity.pdbx_description
1 polymer ?
#
loop_
_entity_poly.entity_id
_entity_poly.type
_entity_poly.pdbx_seq_one_letter_code
_entity_poly.pdbx_strand_id
1 'polypeptide(L)'
;MGVAVEVWRARIGNFNHGPSSVSSNAHLFAGLTDCGATLSMCLALVNILLLIGCVEANPGPIEAKCTKCEEVFHSVVTYAEHQAVHSLDNNSKSFPCYKCGEPFWTVKAFSVHFSRKHSERLSAQPSAQPSAQPSEASTSKERDPDHFADVLGVTYRCSEVTCQETFRTKELLRKHVLQHLRKGYVVICPIRPCPEKFTKVSTFQSHFTRFHVKKVDDQAQQVAADESGITAEEEEEDEDEDFDSDQEDDEHNEDTSNDDFENLRHDPEKDNVYPDSRVRDLIVKFYLWLEGVLLIPATKVQSISEKIALMCEISHHRMRLALHAELSKAGLDQAKCEQVTAAVLKKDLLYATHHKGKDVVDITTEHMRKKFYKQKCAMLDPEQICLGPNDTGKRRFAHFISIKQTLNIMFTDPSIRKLVQDSFKRPATKGIYQDFTDGSTFTKHPVCGLMDSIQLIFFQDAFEFYPLSPIAGSYKCVGFYFVLGNMHANSRSKVDAVQLAFLVKEKDLKFFTPEVVLEKLINELKDLAENGIEFDGKKVPVVVTHMCGDNLGQHFIGGFLENFRAHYACRFCQAKKEEILKNPSFTMPFRKPEEYDKIVGNLNPEDPDDHEKGIKKPSVLNNIPFFHVCTPSLPPCAAHDILEGTAKKDYALFLRYFVEVKKWISISTLNRRISNFKCLGRDSADSLLQLDPLLKKIRGHASEVWLFVRLFPFLLGDKVQDLEDPVWKLCLLLKSVCEYVFAPTISEIQLVKLKGLIFQYVETRAKLFNADMQPKHHYMCHYAELTTFFGPLIRLWTMRFEARHVFFKNAAQASNNFKNITATLVSKYVLNFAYKFTGNMCTSISFRPQDESNLTQDLLPEIVDLIPDPSEQRTLKSVDIYGIKYEPGLWLILGSTNKDLKVGEILLVLYNGKEVNFIVKIHKAINSNQGFYAIQPEASVLGLTQLKDLVDYYPLPAYIFQSKLCLTLKHTNPSMDSI
;
A
#
# COMPACT_ATOMS: atom_id res chain seq x y z
N MET A 1 0.37 -22.59 23.23
CA MET A 1 1.83 -22.34 23.15
C MET A 1 2.10 -22.04 21.68
N GLY A 2 2.55 -20.90 21.19
CA GLY A 2 3.06 -19.65 21.72
C GLY A 2 3.72 -19.02 20.49
N VAL A 3 2.95 -18.33 19.65
CA VAL A 3 3.46 -17.63 18.46
C VAL A 3 3.35 -16.14 18.73
N ALA A 4 4.51 -15.51 18.60
CA ALA A 4 4.97 -14.44 19.47
C ALA A 4 4.52 -13.04 19.06
N VAL A 5 4.49 -12.19 20.08
CA VAL A 5 4.35 -10.72 20.12
C VAL A 5 5.39 -9.97 19.25
N GLU A 6 6.25 -10.68 18.51
CA GLU A 6 7.34 -10.12 17.70
C GLU A 6 6.86 -9.47 16.39
N VAL A 7 5.73 -9.91 15.82
CA VAL A 7 5.17 -9.32 14.58
C VAL A 7 4.64 -7.89 14.81
N TRP A 8 4.34 -7.50 16.06
CA TRP A 8 3.88 -6.15 16.39
C TRP A 8 4.99 -5.17 16.75
N ARG A 9 6.22 -5.65 17.04
CA ARG A 9 7.36 -4.77 17.39
C ARG A 9 8.02 -4.12 16.16
N ALA A 10 7.84 -4.66 14.96
CA ALA A 10 8.44 -4.12 13.76
C ALA A 10 7.76 -2.83 13.22
N ARG A 11 6.56 -2.47 13.71
CA ARG A 11 5.80 -1.29 13.23
C ARG A 11 6.03 0.01 14.00
N ILE A 12 6.79 -0.03 15.09
CA ILE A 12 7.16 1.16 15.87
C ILE A 12 8.64 0.99 16.20
N GLY A 13 9.50 1.87 15.66
CA GLY A 13 10.96 1.75 15.75
C GLY A 13 11.49 1.35 17.13
N ASN A 14 12.52 0.51 17.14
CA ASN A 14 13.18 -0.01 18.33
C ASN A 14 13.61 1.10 19.31
N PHE A 15 12.92 1.23 20.44
CA PHE A 15 13.51 1.82 21.65
C PHE A 15 14.33 0.75 22.37
N ASN A 16 15.57 0.55 21.90
CA ASN A 16 16.56 -0.24 22.63
C ASN A 16 17.05 0.55 23.84
N HIS A 17 16.57 0.21 25.03
CA HIS A 17 17.28 0.54 26.27
C HIS A 17 18.46 -0.44 26.44
N GLY A 18 19.63 -0.06 25.91
CA GLY A 18 20.90 -0.67 26.30
C GLY A 18 21.33 -0.20 27.70
N PRO A 19 21.95 -1.07 28.53
CA PRO A 19 22.33 -0.73 29.89
C PRO A 19 23.70 -0.05 29.90
N SER A 20 23.76 1.28 29.79
CA SER A 20 24.99 2.02 30.08
C SER A 20 24.75 3.53 30.25
N SER A 21 25.22 4.05 31.39
CA SER A 21 25.36 5.46 31.80
C SER A 21 24.11 6.22 32.28
N VAL A 22 23.61 5.85 33.47
CA VAL A 22 22.88 6.77 34.35
C VAL A 22 23.91 7.53 35.19
N SER A 23 24.46 8.64 34.68
CA SER A 23 25.11 9.65 35.53
C SER A 23 25.38 10.97 34.80
N SER A 24 24.35 11.68 34.35
CA SER A 24 24.37 13.16 34.18
C SER A 24 23.11 13.62 33.45
N ASN A 25 21.98 13.71 34.14
CA ASN A 25 20.84 14.56 33.72
C ASN A 25 19.79 14.74 34.84
N ALA A 26 20.20 14.64 36.10
CA ALA A 26 19.31 14.91 37.25
C ALA A 26 19.02 16.40 37.45
N HIS A 27 19.70 17.30 36.74
CA HIS A 27 19.54 18.75 36.90
C HIS A 27 18.56 19.41 35.92
N LEU A 28 18.07 18.72 34.89
CA LEU A 28 17.04 19.28 33.99
C LEU A 28 15.58 18.96 34.40
N PHE A 29 15.37 18.08 35.39
CA PHE A 29 14.03 17.69 35.84
C PHE A 29 13.60 18.30 37.18
N ALA A 30 14.45 19.09 37.84
CA ALA A 30 14.13 19.72 39.11
C ALA A 30 13.25 20.98 38.98
N GLY A 31 13.01 21.49 37.76
CA GLY A 31 12.23 22.69 37.50
C GLY A 31 10.79 22.47 37.00
N LEU A 32 10.34 21.21 36.86
CA LEU A 32 9.04 20.87 36.24
C LEU A 32 8.00 20.34 37.24
N THR A 33 8.25 20.44 38.54
CA THR A 33 7.35 19.92 39.58
C THR A 33 6.09 20.76 39.82
N ASP A 34 5.92 21.91 39.15
CA ASP A 34 4.81 22.83 39.42
C ASP A 34 3.73 22.92 38.32
N CYS A 35 3.76 22.06 37.30
CA CYS A 35 2.73 22.08 36.26
C CYS A 35 2.20 20.68 35.93
N GLY A 36 1.24 20.19 36.71
CA GLY A 36 0.55 18.91 36.51
C GLY A 36 -0.26 18.77 35.20
N ALA A 37 -0.14 19.72 34.26
CA ALA A 37 -0.74 19.70 32.94
C ALA A 37 0.08 18.89 31.91
N THR A 38 1.42 18.88 32.01
CA THR A 38 2.31 18.18 31.08
C THR A 38 2.25 16.66 31.24
N LEU A 39 2.10 16.16 32.47
CA LEU A 39 2.03 14.72 32.75
C LEU A 39 0.79 14.06 32.11
N SER A 40 -0.34 14.78 32.04
CA SER A 40 -1.60 14.28 31.48
C SER A 40 -1.55 14.14 29.95
N MET A 41 -0.85 15.04 29.26
CA MET A 41 -0.62 14.95 27.81
C MET A 41 0.32 13.79 27.47
N CYS A 42 1.38 13.57 28.25
CA CYS A 42 2.28 12.44 28.06
C CYS A 42 1.56 11.10 28.30
N LEU A 43 0.74 10.99 29.36
CA LEU A 43 -0.09 9.80 29.61
C LEU A 43 -1.15 9.57 28.53
N ALA A 44 -1.69 10.63 27.94
CA ALA A 44 -2.62 10.56 26.82
C ALA A 44 -1.95 10.06 25.53
N LEU A 45 -0.78 10.61 25.19
CA LEU A 45 0.06 10.13 24.09
C LEU A 45 0.42 8.66 24.27
N VAL A 46 0.81 8.26 25.48
CA VAL A 46 1.10 6.85 25.81
C VAL A 46 -0.16 5.98 25.66
N ASN A 47 -1.34 6.41 26.09
CA ASN A 47 -2.57 5.65 25.88
C ASN A 47 -3.00 5.56 24.41
N ILE A 48 -2.79 6.62 23.62
CA ILE A 48 -3.03 6.61 22.16
C ILE A 48 -2.04 5.64 21.49
N LEU A 49 -0.76 5.69 21.86
CA LEU A 49 0.27 4.77 21.36
C LEU A 49 -0.01 3.31 21.77
N LEU A 50 -0.50 3.07 23.00
CA LEU A 50 -0.90 1.75 23.49
C LEU A 50 -2.16 1.23 22.78
N LEU A 51 -3.11 2.10 22.43
CA LEU A 51 -4.30 1.75 21.64
C LEU A 51 -3.96 1.47 20.17
N ILE A 52 -3.08 2.28 19.58
CA ILE A 52 -2.50 2.02 18.24
C ILE A 52 -1.76 0.67 18.26
N GLY A 53 -1.06 0.35 19.36
CA GLY A 53 -0.35 -0.91 19.60
C GLY A 53 -1.20 -2.09 20.10
N CYS A 54 -2.53 -1.93 20.29
CA CYS A 54 -3.43 -2.97 20.81
C CYS A 54 -3.01 -3.59 22.17
N VAL A 55 -2.44 -2.78 23.09
CA VAL A 55 -2.11 -3.18 24.46
C VAL A 55 -3.20 -2.70 25.42
N GLU A 56 -3.89 -3.63 26.11
CA GLU A 56 -4.86 -3.27 27.16
C GLU A 56 -4.15 -2.85 28.46
N ALA A 57 -4.66 -1.79 29.11
CA ALA A 57 -4.10 -1.30 30.38
C ALA A 57 -4.42 -2.25 31.54
N ASN A 58 -3.38 -2.87 32.12
CA ASN A 58 -3.48 -3.71 33.32
C ASN A 58 -3.58 -2.82 34.58
N PRO A 59 -4.66 -2.85 35.39
CA PRO A 59 -4.88 -1.93 36.51
C PRO A 59 -3.96 -2.11 37.73
N GLY A 60 -2.88 -2.89 37.61
CA GLY A 60 -1.93 -3.17 38.69
C GLY A 60 -2.39 -4.28 39.65
N PRO A 61 -1.48 -4.82 40.47
CA PRO A 61 -1.79 -5.93 41.38
C PRO A 61 -2.68 -5.48 42.54
N ILE A 62 -3.68 -6.30 42.87
CA ILE A 62 -4.45 -6.20 44.12
C ILE A 62 -4.03 -7.32 45.09
N GLU A 63 -4.48 -7.31 46.34
CA GLU A 63 -4.52 -8.49 47.21
C GLU A 63 -5.96 -8.63 47.70
N ALA A 64 -6.74 -9.48 47.03
CA ALA A 64 -8.14 -9.71 47.37
C ALA A 64 -8.32 -11.16 47.85
N LYS A 65 -8.69 -11.33 49.12
CA LYS A 65 -9.01 -12.63 49.70
C LYS A 65 -10.49 -12.93 49.52
N CYS A 66 -10.83 -14.08 48.94
CA CYS A 66 -12.21 -14.52 48.83
C CYS A 66 -12.80 -14.78 50.21
N THR A 67 -13.93 -14.14 50.53
CA THR A 67 -14.59 -14.29 51.84
C THR A 67 -15.29 -15.64 52.03
N LYS A 68 -15.43 -16.45 50.98
CA LYS A 68 -16.09 -17.76 51.02
C LYS A 68 -15.14 -18.96 51.11
N CYS A 69 -14.00 -18.90 50.43
CA CYS A 69 -13.03 -20.02 50.40
C CYS A 69 -11.60 -19.61 50.73
N GLU A 70 -11.39 -18.35 51.13
CA GLU A 70 -10.13 -17.84 51.63
C GLU A 70 -8.93 -17.79 50.65
N GLU A 71 -9.13 -18.11 49.36
CA GLU A 71 -8.09 -17.93 48.33
C GLU A 71 -7.75 -16.46 48.10
N VAL A 72 -6.47 -16.16 47.91
CA VAL A 72 -5.93 -14.81 47.69
C VAL A 72 -5.64 -14.59 46.21
N PHE A 73 -6.15 -13.48 45.66
CA PHE A 73 -6.04 -13.14 44.26
C PHE A 73 -5.28 -11.84 44.08
N HIS A 74 -4.36 -11.84 43.12
CA HIS A 74 -3.53 -10.70 42.81
C HIS A 74 -3.99 -9.85 41.61
N SER A 75 -5.12 -10.22 40.99
CA SER A 75 -5.72 -9.51 39.86
C SER A 75 -7.23 -9.35 40.04
N VAL A 76 -7.74 -8.17 39.65
CA VAL A 76 -9.16 -7.82 39.65
C VAL A 76 -9.96 -8.78 38.77
N VAL A 77 -9.39 -9.19 37.63
CA VAL A 77 -10.03 -10.08 36.66
C VAL A 77 -10.16 -11.48 37.24
N THR A 78 -9.07 -12.04 37.79
CA THR A 78 -9.08 -13.39 38.36
C THR A 78 -9.94 -13.47 39.62
N TYR A 79 -9.99 -12.39 40.43
CA TYR A 79 -10.89 -12.32 41.58
C TYR A 79 -12.36 -12.31 41.16
N ALA A 80 -12.72 -11.52 40.13
CA ALA A 80 -14.10 -11.45 39.64
C ALA A 80 -14.55 -12.76 38.97
N GLU A 81 -13.65 -13.43 38.24
CA GLU A 81 -13.91 -14.77 37.68
C GLU A 81 -14.07 -15.82 38.78
N HIS A 82 -13.25 -15.79 39.83
CA HIS A 82 -13.38 -16.68 40.98
C HIS A 82 -14.68 -16.45 41.77
N GLN A 83 -15.07 -15.19 41.99
CA GLN A 83 -16.34 -14.85 42.63
C GLN A 83 -17.55 -15.40 41.86
N ALA A 84 -17.46 -15.51 40.53
CA ALA A 84 -18.51 -16.13 39.72
C ALA A 84 -18.67 -17.64 40.02
N VAL A 85 -17.63 -18.33 40.47
CA VAL A 85 -17.72 -19.75 40.89
C VAL A 85 -18.64 -19.89 42.11
N HIS A 86 -18.56 -18.95 43.06
CA HIS A 86 -19.42 -18.92 44.26
C HIS A 86 -20.82 -18.33 44.02
N SER A 87 -21.08 -17.80 42.82
CA SER A 87 -22.39 -17.26 42.43
C SER A 87 -23.35 -18.35 41.91
N LEU A 88 -22.84 -19.58 41.71
CA LEU A 88 -23.63 -20.74 41.31
C LEU A 88 -24.49 -21.34 42.45
N ASP A 89 -24.18 -21.03 43.71
CA ASP A 89 -24.90 -21.59 44.87
C ASP A 89 -26.15 -20.80 45.29
N ASN A 90 -26.35 -19.56 44.80
CA ASN A 90 -27.44 -18.69 45.30
C ASN A 90 -28.28 -18.00 44.22
N ASN A 91 -28.26 -18.48 42.97
CA ASN A 91 -29.14 -17.99 41.88
C ASN A 91 -29.09 -16.46 41.59
N SER A 92 -28.04 -15.78 42.05
CA SER A 92 -27.79 -14.34 41.83
C SER A 92 -26.61 -14.18 40.87
N LYS A 93 -26.82 -13.59 39.68
CA LYS A 93 -25.74 -13.33 38.69
C LYS A 93 -24.91 -12.07 38.99
N SER A 94 -25.03 -11.50 40.18
CA SER A 94 -24.21 -10.37 40.61
C SER A 94 -23.13 -10.79 41.60
N PHE A 95 -21.94 -10.23 41.48
CA PHE A 95 -20.86 -10.39 42.46
C PHE A 95 -20.57 -9.06 43.17
N PRO A 96 -20.38 -9.03 44.50
CA PRO A 96 -20.15 -7.81 45.25
C PRO A 96 -18.70 -7.31 45.17
N CYS A 97 -18.51 -5.99 45.21
CA CYS A 97 -17.21 -5.38 45.41
C CYS A 97 -16.65 -5.80 46.78
N TYR A 98 -15.43 -6.32 46.81
CA TYR A 98 -14.83 -6.81 48.06
C TYR A 98 -14.49 -5.70 49.07
N LYS A 99 -14.45 -4.43 48.63
CA LYS A 99 -14.19 -3.27 49.51
C LYS A 99 -15.46 -2.57 50.00
N CYS A 100 -16.54 -2.49 49.22
CA CYS A 100 -17.75 -1.75 49.59
C CYS A 100 -19.06 -2.54 49.50
N GLY A 101 -19.03 -3.76 48.97
CA GLY A 101 -20.20 -4.64 48.87
C GLY A 101 -21.15 -4.34 47.70
N GLU A 102 -20.93 -3.31 46.88
CA GLU A 102 -21.82 -3.00 45.75
C GLU A 102 -21.87 -4.15 44.73
N PRO A 103 -23.06 -4.60 44.28
CA PRO A 103 -23.21 -5.72 43.36
C PRO A 103 -22.97 -5.31 41.90
N PHE A 104 -22.19 -6.10 41.17
CA PHE A 104 -21.89 -5.89 39.75
C PHE A 104 -22.24 -7.11 38.91
N TRP A 105 -22.73 -6.84 37.70
CA TRP A 105 -23.16 -7.86 36.74
C TRP A 105 -22.14 -8.10 35.62
N THR A 106 -21.12 -7.25 35.50
CA THR A 106 -20.03 -7.39 34.53
C THR A 106 -18.70 -6.93 35.12
N VAL A 107 -17.60 -7.60 34.74
CA VAL A 107 -16.23 -7.25 35.16
C VAL A 107 -15.88 -5.81 34.76
N LYS A 108 -16.35 -5.35 33.60
CA LYS A 108 -16.09 -3.99 33.10
C LYS A 108 -16.71 -2.91 33.99
N ALA A 109 -17.96 -3.11 34.46
CA ALA A 109 -18.61 -2.18 35.37
C ALA A 109 -17.93 -2.16 36.75
N PHE A 110 -17.53 -3.34 37.25
CA PHE A 110 -16.78 -3.47 38.50
C PHE A 110 -15.41 -2.78 38.43
N SER A 111 -14.62 -3.00 37.38
CA SER A 111 -13.30 -2.37 37.21
C SER A 111 -13.39 -0.85 37.14
N VAL A 112 -14.43 -0.30 36.47
CA VAL A 112 -14.69 1.14 36.42
C VAL A 112 -15.08 1.67 37.80
N HIS A 113 -15.94 0.98 38.54
CA HIS A 113 -16.30 1.35 39.91
C HIS A 113 -15.06 1.32 40.84
N PHE A 114 -14.29 0.23 40.82
CA PHE A 114 -13.15 0.03 41.71
C PHE A 114 -12.07 1.10 41.47
N SER A 115 -11.79 1.41 40.21
CA SER A 115 -10.85 2.48 39.83
C SER A 115 -11.35 3.89 40.17
N ARG A 116 -12.67 4.08 40.32
CA ARG A 116 -13.27 5.39 40.65
C ARG A 116 -13.45 5.60 42.15
N LYS A 117 -13.72 4.54 42.92
CA LYS A 117 -14.11 4.64 44.34
C LYS A 117 -13.10 4.06 45.33
N HIS A 118 -12.15 3.24 44.89
CA HIS A 118 -11.29 2.46 45.79
C HIS A 118 -9.79 2.49 45.49
N SER A 119 -9.38 3.20 44.44
CA SER A 119 -7.96 3.42 44.13
C SER A 119 -7.41 4.63 44.90
N GLU A 120 -7.31 4.50 46.23
CA GLU A 120 -6.41 5.34 47.03
C GLU A 120 -5.31 4.46 47.63
N ARG A 121 -4.08 4.99 47.60
CA ARG A 121 -2.84 4.30 48.00
C ARG A 121 -2.84 3.97 49.51
N LEU A 122 -2.33 2.79 49.83
CA LEU A 122 -2.15 2.20 51.17
C LEU A 122 -1.55 3.18 52.19
N SER A 123 -2.23 3.39 53.32
CA SER A 123 -1.58 3.60 54.63
C SER A 123 -2.50 3.20 55.81
N ALA A 124 -1.91 2.38 56.70
CA ALA A 124 -2.18 2.12 58.13
C ALA A 124 -3.58 1.78 58.69
N GLN A 125 -3.65 0.60 59.34
CA GLN A 125 -4.64 0.09 60.31
C GLN A 125 -4.45 0.69 61.74
N PRO A 126 -5.20 0.31 62.80
CA PRO A 126 -6.61 -0.19 62.94
C PRO A 126 -7.37 0.41 64.17
N SER A 127 -8.69 0.15 64.33
CA SER A 127 -9.30 -0.43 65.57
C SER A 127 -10.85 -0.45 65.63
N ALA A 128 -11.38 -1.60 66.11
CA ALA A 128 -12.57 -1.82 66.97
C ALA A 128 -14.03 -1.88 66.42
N GLN A 129 -14.63 -3.04 66.71
CA GLN A 129 -16.03 -3.55 66.67
C GLN A 129 -16.97 -2.89 67.73
N PRO A 130 -18.25 -3.33 67.97
CA PRO A 130 -19.29 -3.98 67.13
C PRO A 130 -20.76 -3.46 67.40
N SER A 131 -21.77 -4.04 66.70
CA SER A 131 -23.03 -4.63 67.26
C SER A 131 -24.42 -4.13 66.80
N ALA A 132 -25.29 -5.14 66.55
CA ALA A 132 -26.73 -5.28 66.84
C ALA A 132 -27.86 -4.63 65.97
N GLN A 133 -28.48 -5.46 65.12
CA GLN A 133 -29.88 -6.00 65.17
C GLN A 133 -31.17 -5.10 65.10
N PRO A 134 -32.36 -5.67 64.77
CA PRO A 134 -33.33 -5.17 63.76
C PRO A 134 -34.78 -4.89 64.26
N SER A 135 -35.66 -4.33 63.41
CA SER A 135 -37.15 -4.43 63.46
C SER A 135 -37.79 -3.70 62.24
N GLU A 136 -38.58 -4.34 61.35
CA GLU A 136 -40.08 -4.46 61.33
C GLU A 136 -40.85 -3.11 61.41
N ALA A 137 -41.93 -2.79 60.68
CA ALA A 137 -42.69 -3.31 59.53
C ALA A 137 -43.77 -2.26 59.10
N SER A 138 -44.37 -2.44 57.91
CA SER A 138 -45.70 -1.93 57.42
C SER A 138 -45.82 -0.46 56.92
N THR A 139 -46.56 -0.08 55.86
CA THR A 139 -47.27 -0.75 54.74
C THR A 139 -47.71 0.31 53.69
N SER A 140 -47.85 -0.14 52.43
CA SER A 140 -48.74 0.35 51.34
C SER A 140 -48.27 1.49 50.40
N LYS A 141 -48.07 1.17 49.12
CA LYS A 141 -49.08 1.37 48.06
C LYS A 141 -48.66 0.73 46.71
N GLU A 142 -49.68 0.17 46.07
CA GLU A 142 -49.70 -0.60 44.82
C GLU A 142 -49.33 0.21 43.56
N ARG A 143 -48.75 -0.49 42.58
CA ARG A 143 -49.26 -0.55 41.19
C ARG A 143 -48.49 -1.61 40.38
N ASP A 144 -49.20 -2.67 40.01
CA ASP A 144 -48.90 -3.61 38.92
C ASP A 144 -50.01 -3.39 37.86
N PRO A 145 -49.81 -3.63 36.55
CA PRO A 145 -49.79 -5.02 36.06
C PRO A 145 -48.87 -5.33 34.87
N ASP A 146 -48.34 -6.55 34.89
CA ASP A 146 -48.08 -7.41 33.73
C ASP A 146 -49.20 -7.38 32.67
N HIS A 147 -48.82 -7.26 31.40
CA HIS A 147 -49.47 -7.98 30.29
C HIS A 147 -48.58 -8.00 29.04
N PHE A 148 -47.90 -9.12 28.78
CA PHE A 148 -48.22 -10.01 27.65
C PHE A 148 -47.22 -11.19 27.61
N ALA A 149 -47.66 -12.31 28.16
CA ALA A 149 -47.22 -13.66 27.81
C ALA A 149 -48.42 -14.43 27.23
N ASP A 150 -48.12 -15.49 26.47
CA ASP A 150 -49.00 -16.57 26.01
C ASP A 150 -49.87 -16.38 24.76
N VAL A 151 -49.39 -16.97 23.65
CA VAL A 151 -50.25 -17.81 22.79
C VAL A 151 -49.42 -19.04 22.32
N LEU A 152 -49.94 -20.24 22.63
CA LEU A 152 -49.49 -21.62 22.30
C LEU A 152 -48.50 -22.30 23.26
N GLY A 153 -49.05 -22.90 24.32
CA GLY A 153 -48.35 -23.80 25.25
C GLY A 153 -47.82 -25.08 24.63
N VAL A 154 -46.71 -24.99 23.89
CA VAL A 154 -45.94 -26.14 23.40
C VAL A 154 -44.79 -26.42 24.36
N THR A 155 -44.84 -27.54 25.09
CA THR A 155 -43.71 -28.03 25.88
C THR A 155 -42.90 -29.03 25.05
N TYR A 156 -41.57 -28.87 25.05
CA TYR A 156 -40.66 -29.72 24.28
C TYR A 156 -40.03 -30.77 25.19
N ARG A 157 -40.18 -32.06 24.86
CA ARG A 157 -39.57 -33.15 25.61
C ARG A 157 -38.21 -33.53 25.03
N CYS A 158 -37.27 -33.89 25.90
CA CYS A 158 -36.02 -34.50 25.46
C CYS A 158 -36.30 -35.82 24.70
N SER A 159 -35.55 -36.05 23.63
CA SER A 159 -35.68 -37.23 22.76
C SER A 159 -34.85 -38.43 23.22
N GLU A 160 -34.01 -38.26 24.23
CA GLU A 160 -33.22 -39.33 24.82
C GLU A 160 -34.11 -40.20 25.72
N VAL A 161 -34.17 -41.51 25.44
CA VAL A 161 -35.17 -42.44 26.01
C VAL A 161 -35.12 -42.52 27.54
N THR A 162 -33.95 -42.30 28.13
CA THR A 162 -33.74 -42.31 29.58
C THR A 162 -33.96 -40.94 30.24
N CYS A 163 -34.12 -39.87 29.45
CA CYS A 163 -34.30 -38.50 29.93
C CYS A 163 -35.77 -38.05 29.76
N GLN A 164 -36.50 -37.93 30.87
CA GLN A 164 -37.92 -37.55 30.85
C GLN A 164 -38.18 -36.03 31.01
N GLU A 165 -37.13 -35.19 30.92
CA GLU A 165 -37.26 -33.75 31.12
C GLU A 165 -38.00 -33.04 29.98
N THR A 166 -38.84 -32.06 30.35
CA THR A 166 -39.60 -31.19 29.44
C THR A 166 -39.22 -29.73 29.62
N PHE A 167 -39.22 -28.97 28.54
CA PHE A 167 -38.73 -27.59 28.49
C PHE A 167 -39.75 -26.67 27.85
N ARG A 168 -39.82 -25.43 28.35
CA ARG A 168 -40.77 -24.42 27.87
C ARG A 168 -40.30 -23.69 26.61
N THR A 169 -39.02 -23.77 26.26
CA THR A 169 -38.48 -23.13 25.05
C THR A 169 -37.48 -24.03 24.31
N LYS A 170 -37.36 -23.84 23.00
CA LYS A 170 -36.42 -24.56 22.13
C LYS A 170 -34.96 -24.32 22.55
N GLU A 171 -34.61 -23.10 22.98
CA GLU A 171 -33.26 -22.76 23.46
C GLU A 171 -32.86 -23.53 24.71
N LEU A 172 -33.78 -23.74 25.65
CA LEU A 172 -33.53 -24.51 26.87
C LEU A 172 -33.36 -25.99 26.55
N LEU A 173 -34.24 -26.55 25.71
CA LEU A 173 -34.12 -27.92 25.19
C LEU A 173 -32.79 -28.13 24.47
N ARG A 174 -32.36 -27.18 23.61
CA ARG A 174 -31.08 -27.24 22.90
C ARG A 174 -29.91 -27.33 23.88
N LYS A 175 -29.87 -26.46 24.89
CA LYS A 175 -28.80 -26.47 25.90
C LYS A 175 -28.75 -27.79 26.65
N HIS A 176 -29.90 -28.37 26.96
CA HIS A 176 -29.99 -29.67 27.62
C HIS A 176 -29.50 -30.82 26.71
N VAL A 177 -29.99 -30.93 25.46
CA VAL A 177 -29.57 -32.00 24.53
C VAL A 177 -28.07 -31.97 24.24
N LEU A 178 -27.46 -30.78 24.21
CA LEU A 178 -26.01 -30.64 24.07
C LEU A 178 -25.23 -31.32 25.20
N GLN A 179 -25.81 -31.44 26.40
CA GLN A 179 -25.16 -32.16 27.50
C GLN A 179 -25.14 -33.68 27.26
N HIS A 180 -26.20 -34.24 26.68
CA HIS A 180 -26.23 -35.66 26.30
C HIS A 180 -25.21 -35.98 25.20
N LEU A 181 -25.13 -35.13 24.17
CA LEU A 181 -24.12 -35.28 23.11
C LEU A 181 -22.69 -35.15 23.64
N ARG A 182 -22.45 -34.29 24.63
CA ARG A 182 -21.13 -34.17 25.29
C ARG A 182 -20.76 -35.40 26.13
N LYS A 183 -21.77 -36.13 26.63
CA LYS A 183 -21.59 -37.39 27.35
C LYS A 183 -21.52 -38.61 26.41
N GLY A 184 -21.57 -38.40 25.09
CA GLY A 184 -21.42 -39.45 24.08
C GLY A 184 -22.71 -40.16 23.70
N TYR A 185 -23.88 -39.72 24.16
CA TYR A 185 -25.16 -40.30 23.77
C TYR A 185 -25.54 -39.91 22.34
N VAL A 186 -26.26 -40.79 21.64
CA VAL A 186 -26.79 -40.53 20.29
C VAL A 186 -28.19 -39.97 20.42
N VAL A 187 -28.37 -38.71 20.04
CA VAL A 187 -29.64 -38.00 20.25
C VAL A 187 -30.34 -37.72 18.92
N ILE A 188 -31.61 -38.07 18.81
CA ILE A 188 -32.47 -37.69 17.68
C ILE A 188 -32.95 -36.25 17.88
N CYS A 189 -33.10 -35.45 16.83
CA CYS A 189 -33.62 -34.09 16.96
C CYS A 189 -34.97 -34.09 17.72
N PRO A 190 -35.08 -33.40 18.86
CA PRO A 190 -36.31 -33.43 19.67
C PRO A 190 -37.43 -32.55 19.09
N ILE A 191 -37.16 -31.79 18.01
CA ILE A 191 -38.15 -30.95 17.34
C ILE A 191 -38.82 -31.77 16.23
N ARG A 192 -40.02 -32.29 16.48
CA ARG A 192 -40.80 -33.00 15.45
C ARG A 192 -41.33 -32.04 14.37
N PRO A 193 -41.42 -32.47 13.09
CA PRO A 193 -41.13 -33.80 12.56
C PRO A 193 -39.70 -33.93 11.95
N CYS A 194 -38.63 -33.63 12.71
CA CYS A 194 -37.25 -33.83 12.24
C CYS A 194 -36.70 -35.22 12.62
N PRO A 195 -36.35 -36.09 11.66
CA PRO A 195 -35.86 -37.45 11.94
C PRO A 195 -34.34 -37.54 12.19
N GLU A 196 -33.61 -36.43 12.05
CA GLU A 196 -32.14 -36.39 12.07
C GLU A 196 -31.53 -36.85 13.40
N LYS A 197 -30.51 -37.72 13.35
CA LYS A 197 -29.78 -38.24 14.51
C LYS A 197 -28.39 -37.64 14.60
N PHE A 198 -27.96 -37.29 15.81
CA PHE A 198 -26.68 -36.63 16.06
C PHE A 198 -25.86 -37.40 17.09
N THR A 199 -24.55 -37.49 16.81
CA THR A 199 -23.54 -38.05 17.72
C THR A 199 -22.50 -37.01 18.13
N LYS A 200 -22.46 -35.85 17.47
CA LYS A 200 -21.49 -34.76 17.70
C LYS A 200 -22.20 -33.43 17.99
N VAL A 201 -21.60 -32.65 18.89
CA VAL A 201 -22.12 -31.34 19.32
C VAL A 201 -22.14 -30.32 18.18
N SER A 202 -21.08 -30.22 17.40
CA SER A 202 -20.95 -29.21 16.34
C SER A 202 -22.00 -29.38 15.24
N THR A 203 -22.30 -30.61 14.86
CA THR A 203 -23.30 -30.92 13.83
C THR A 203 -24.72 -30.65 14.33
N PHE A 204 -25.05 -31.03 15.57
CA PHE A 204 -26.34 -30.69 16.17
C PHE A 204 -26.52 -29.18 16.35
N GLN A 205 -25.51 -28.43 16.80
CA GLN A 205 -25.61 -26.96 16.94
C GLN A 205 -25.81 -26.26 15.60
N SER A 206 -25.09 -26.70 14.57
CA SER A 206 -25.26 -26.18 13.21
C SER A 206 -26.66 -26.48 12.68
N HIS A 207 -27.13 -27.72 12.80
CA HIS A 207 -28.48 -28.10 12.42
C HIS A 207 -29.55 -27.30 13.20
N PHE A 208 -29.48 -27.29 14.53
CA PHE A 208 -30.50 -26.65 15.36
C PHE A 208 -30.59 -25.15 15.09
N THR A 209 -29.45 -24.47 14.90
CA THR A 209 -29.42 -23.04 14.61
C THR A 209 -29.93 -22.73 13.20
N ARG A 210 -29.60 -23.56 12.21
CA ARG A 210 -30.01 -23.35 10.82
C ARG A 210 -31.49 -23.66 10.58
N PHE A 211 -32.03 -24.70 11.22
CA PHE A 211 -33.35 -25.22 10.92
C PHE A 211 -34.42 -24.91 11.98
N HIS A 212 -34.05 -24.61 13.23
CA HIS A 212 -35.03 -24.49 14.33
C HIS A 212 -35.01 -23.15 15.08
N VAL A 213 -34.03 -22.27 14.82
CA VAL A 213 -33.86 -20.96 15.53
C VAL A 213 -34.31 -19.75 14.67
N LYS A 214 -34.89 -19.95 13.48
CA LYS A 214 -35.50 -18.85 12.72
C LYS A 214 -36.79 -18.35 13.39
N LYS A 215 -36.81 -17.08 13.77
CA LYS A 215 -38.05 -16.35 14.10
C LYS A 215 -38.85 -16.12 12.83
N VAL A 216 -40.15 -16.36 12.97
CA VAL A 216 -41.25 -15.96 12.09
C VAL A 216 -41.26 -14.43 11.98
N ASP A 217 -40.96 -13.92 10.79
CA ASP A 217 -41.97 -13.24 9.98
C ASP A 217 -41.87 -13.86 8.57
N ASP A 218 -42.99 -13.87 7.84
CA ASP A 218 -43.28 -14.60 6.59
C ASP A 218 -44.04 -15.93 6.78
N GLN A 219 -45.32 -15.78 7.09
CA GLN A 219 -46.33 -16.61 6.44
C GLN A 219 -46.60 -16.05 5.04
N ALA A 220 -46.03 -16.68 4.01
CA ALA A 220 -46.73 -16.99 2.77
C ALA A 220 -45.95 -18.03 1.96
N GLN A 221 -46.62 -19.16 1.73
CA GLN A 221 -46.43 -20.11 0.63
C GLN A 221 -45.27 -21.13 0.73
N GLN A 222 -45.61 -22.25 1.37
CA GLN A 222 -45.26 -23.59 0.88
C GLN A 222 -45.81 -23.78 -0.53
N VAL A 223 -45.07 -24.44 -1.44
CA VAL A 223 -45.49 -25.66 -2.15
C VAL A 223 -44.23 -26.42 -2.64
N ALA A 224 -44.22 -27.73 -2.32
CA ALA A 224 -43.54 -28.87 -2.94
C ALA A 224 -42.02 -28.88 -3.11
N ALA A 225 -41.42 -29.79 -2.33
CA ALA A 225 -40.24 -30.55 -2.72
C ALA A 225 -40.62 -31.50 -3.87
N ASP A 226 -39.66 -31.75 -4.77
CA ASP A 226 -39.50 -33.07 -5.37
C ASP A 226 -38.01 -33.37 -5.59
N GLU A 227 -37.74 -34.67 -5.51
CA GLU A 227 -36.46 -35.34 -5.24
C GLU A 227 -35.52 -35.45 -6.46
N SER A 228 -34.31 -35.94 -6.14
CA SER A 228 -33.23 -36.56 -6.95
C SER A 228 -31.95 -35.72 -6.89
N GLY A 229 -30.83 -36.22 -6.33
CA GLY A 229 -30.10 -37.42 -6.74
C GLY A 229 -28.94 -36.97 -7.66
N ILE A 230 -27.81 -37.70 -7.69
CA ILE A 230 -26.57 -37.49 -8.50
C ILE A 230 -25.41 -36.97 -7.60
N THR A 231 -24.67 -37.88 -6.95
CA THR A 231 -23.42 -38.56 -7.41
C THR A 231 -22.23 -37.62 -7.59
N ALA A 232 -21.21 -37.87 -6.77
CA ALA A 232 -19.87 -37.33 -6.94
C ALA A 232 -19.25 -37.94 -8.19
N GLU A 233 -18.73 -37.09 -9.06
CA GLU A 233 -17.72 -37.46 -10.05
C GLU A 233 -16.45 -36.69 -9.71
N GLU A 234 -15.39 -37.47 -9.56
CA GLU A 234 -14.00 -37.06 -9.49
C GLU A 234 -13.62 -36.55 -10.88
N GLU A 235 -13.11 -35.33 -10.98
CA GLU A 235 -12.39 -34.87 -12.16
C GLU A 235 -10.93 -34.66 -11.82
N GLU A 236 -10.13 -35.11 -12.79
CA GLU A 236 -8.74 -35.49 -12.77
C GLU A 236 -7.79 -34.29 -12.71
N GLU A 237 -6.56 -34.61 -12.34
CA GLU A 237 -5.41 -33.73 -12.14
C GLU A 237 -4.99 -33.06 -13.46
N ASP A 238 -4.99 -31.72 -13.49
CA ASP A 238 -4.28 -30.92 -14.49
C ASP A 238 -2.98 -30.35 -13.89
N GLU A 239 -1.89 -30.54 -14.62
CA GLU A 239 -0.51 -30.27 -14.25
C GLU A 239 -0.23 -28.80 -13.89
N ASP A 240 0.47 -28.62 -12.76
CA ASP A 240 0.84 -27.37 -12.13
C ASP A 240 1.60 -26.38 -13.05
N GLU A 241 1.02 -25.20 -13.29
CA GLU A 241 1.79 -23.99 -13.58
C GLU A 241 2.18 -23.31 -12.26
N ASP A 242 3.47 -23.44 -11.90
CA ASP A 242 4.10 -22.82 -10.73
C ASP A 242 3.79 -21.32 -10.61
N PHE A 243 2.81 -21.00 -9.77
CA PHE A 243 2.46 -19.65 -9.33
C PHE A 243 3.53 -19.17 -8.32
N ASP A 244 4.46 -18.31 -8.77
CA ASP A 244 5.45 -17.66 -7.90
C ASP A 244 4.70 -16.83 -6.86
N SER A 245 4.95 -17.11 -5.59
CA SER A 245 4.29 -16.49 -4.45
C SER A 245 4.88 -15.11 -4.16
N ASP A 246 4.08 -14.06 -4.35
CA ASP A 246 4.36 -12.71 -3.84
C ASP A 246 4.25 -12.70 -2.31
N GLN A 247 5.38 -12.79 -1.62
CA GLN A 247 5.53 -12.26 -0.27
C GLN A 247 6.24 -10.91 -0.39
N GLU A 248 5.46 -9.85 -0.55
CA GLU A 248 5.93 -8.46 -0.47
C GLU A 248 6.26 -8.14 0.99
N ASP A 249 7.51 -8.38 1.41
CA ASP A 249 8.10 -7.75 2.59
C ASP A 249 8.87 -6.50 2.14
N ASP A 250 8.16 -5.50 1.62
CA ASP A 250 8.74 -4.17 1.35
C ASP A 250 8.55 -3.28 2.59
N GLU A 251 9.66 -3.02 3.28
CA GLU A 251 9.73 -2.00 4.32
C GLU A 251 9.31 -0.64 3.75
N HIS A 252 8.19 -0.14 4.28
CA HIS A 252 7.54 1.07 3.85
C HIS A 252 8.47 2.28 3.97
N ASN A 253 8.80 2.90 2.82
CA ASN A 253 8.98 4.34 2.78
C ASN A 253 7.57 4.95 2.72
N GLU A 254 6.94 5.10 3.89
CA GLU A 254 5.79 5.99 4.04
C GLU A 254 6.29 7.41 3.74
N ASP A 255 6.11 7.84 2.50
CA ASP A 255 6.23 9.23 2.06
C ASP A 255 5.07 10.02 2.67
N THR A 256 5.10 10.16 4.00
CA THR A 256 4.26 11.08 4.75
C THR A 256 4.81 12.46 4.46
N SER A 257 4.18 13.17 3.53
CA SER A 257 4.37 14.61 3.39
C SER A 257 3.91 15.27 4.69
N ASN A 258 4.82 15.39 5.65
CA ASN A 258 4.69 16.24 6.83
C ASN A 258 4.86 17.72 6.45
N ASP A 259 4.25 18.14 5.34
CA ASP A 259 4.24 19.52 4.81
C ASP A 259 3.70 20.53 5.84
N ASP A 260 2.93 20.07 6.83
CA ASP A 260 2.33 20.94 7.83
C ASP A 260 3.30 21.45 8.91
N PHE A 261 4.51 20.87 9.04
CA PHE A 261 5.57 21.37 9.95
C PHE A 261 6.50 22.41 9.30
N GLU A 262 6.58 22.50 7.96
CA GLU A 262 7.48 23.44 7.26
C GLU A 262 7.10 24.92 7.45
N ASN A 263 5.85 25.19 7.82
CA ASN A 263 5.35 26.56 7.98
C ASN A 263 5.52 27.15 9.40
N LEU A 264 6.44 26.62 10.21
CA LEU A 264 6.74 27.10 11.57
C LEU A 264 7.72 28.29 11.63
N ARG A 265 7.88 29.06 10.54
CA ARG A 265 8.66 30.29 10.59
C ARG A 265 7.96 31.31 11.50
N HIS A 266 8.61 31.61 12.60
CA HIS A 266 8.19 32.57 13.61
C HIS A 266 8.17 33.97 13.00
N ASP A 267 6.97 34.51 12.76
CA ASP A 267 6.75 35.92 12.49
C ASP A 267 6.18 36.53 13.79
N PRO A 268 7.02 37.18 14.63
CA PRO A 268 6.61 37.67 15.95
C PRO A 268 5.57 38.79 15.91
N GLU A 269 5.11 39.23 14.73
CA GLU A 269 4.14 40.32 14.56
C GLU A 269 2.69 39.86 14.28
N LYS A 270 2.39 38.54 14.25
CA LYS A 270 1.01 38.04 14.04
C LYS A 270 0.35 37.51 15.32
N ASP A 271 -0.67 38.24 15.80
CA ASP A 271 -1.46 37.97 17.02
C ASP A 271 -2.21 36.62 17.06
N ASN A 272 -2.26 35.84 15.98
CA ASN A 272 -2.88 34.51 15.99
C ASN A 272 -2.10 33.51 15.13
N VAL A 273 -1.20 32.76 15.78
CA VAL A 273 -0.30 31.78 15.15
C VAL A 273 -1.06 30.60 14.51
N TYR A 274 -2.28 30.28 14.99
CA TYR A 274 -3.10 29.17 14.48
C TYR A 274 -4.60 29.54 14.41
N PRO A 275 -5.12 29.92 13.24
CA PRO A 275 -6.54 30.19 13.07
C PRO A 275 -7.43 28.98 13.37
N ASP A 276 -8.63 29.19 13.93
CA ASP A 276 -9.58 28.13 14.29
C ASP A 276 -9.91 27.17 13.13
N SER A 277 -9.96 27.68 11.90
CA SER A 277 -10.17 26.86 10.70
C SER A 277 -9.06 25.83 10.53
N ARG A 278 -7.79 26.24 10.67
CA ARG A 278 -6.61 25.37 10.51
C ARG A 278 -6.59 24.26 11.54
N VAL A 279 -6.96 24.54 12.79
CA VAL A 279 -7.04 23.52 13.84
C VAL A 279 -8.13 22.48 13.53
N ARG A 280 -9.31 22.92 13.06
CA ARG A 280 -10.37 21.99 12.64
C ARG A 280 -9.93 21.13 11.47
N ASP A 281 -9.23 21.71 10.50
CA ASP A 281 -8.71 20.98 9.34
C ASP A 281 -7.71 19.91 9.80
N LEU A 282 -6.79 20.23 10.72
CA LEU A 282 -5.84 19.26 11.29
C LEU A 282 -6.55 18.08 11.98
N ILE A 283 -7.60 18.35 12.76
CA ILE A 283 -8.38 17.30 13.43
C ILE A 283 -9.04 16.39 12.39
N VAL A 284 -9.58 16.96 11.32
CA VAL A 284 -10.23 16.18 10.24
C VAL A 284 -9.20 15.37 9.46
N LYS A 285 -8.06 15.98 9.09
CA LYS A 285 -6.93 15.29 8.46
C LYS A 285 -6.46 14.11 9.31
N PHE A 286 -6.42 14.26 10.63
CA PHE A 286 -6.07 13.17 11.54
C PHE A 286 -7.02 11.97 11.41
N TYR A 287 -8.34 12.18 11.44
CA TYR A 287 -9.29 11.07 11.27
C TYR A 287 -9.25 10.45 9.86
N LEU A 288 -9.09 11.29 8.84
CA LEU A 288 -8.99 10.83 7.46
C LEU A 288 -7.70 10.01 7.24
N TRP A 289 -6.60 10.39 7.90
CA TRP A 289 -5.36 9.62 7.95
C TRP A 289 -5.57 8.25 8.61
N LEU A 290 -6.23 8.19 9.78
CA LEU A 290 -6.53 6.93 10.45
C LEU A 290 -7.35 5.99 9.55
N GLU A 291 -8.39 6.50 8.89
CA GLU A 291 -9.33 5.67 8.12
C GLU A 291 -8.87 5.33 6.70
N GLY A 292 -8.16 6.26 6.05
CA GLY A 292 -7.80 6.22 4.63
C GLY A 292 -6.31 5.97 4.33
N VAL A 293 -5.40 6.19 5.30
CA VAL A 293 -3.97 5.89 5.15
C VAL A 293 -3.58 4.70 6.02
N LEU A 294 -3.85 4.76 7.32
CA LEU A 294 -3.59 3.65 8.24
C LEU A 294 -4.63 2.53 8.15
N LEU A 295 -5.68 2.73 7.36
CA LEU A 295 -6.73 1.74 7.08
C LEU A 295 -7.41 1.18 8.34
N ILE A 296 -7.41 1.94 9.45
CA ILE A 296 -7.99 1.50 10.72
C ILE A 296 -9.50 1.27 10.54
N PRO A 297 -10.06 0.17 11.10
CA PRO A 297 -11.49 -0.08 11.05
C PRO A 297 -12.30 1.05 11.68
N ALA A 298 -13.42 1.43 11.06
CA ALA A 298 -14.24 2.56 11.51
C ALA A 298 -14.71 2.42 12.97
N THR A 299 -14.94 1.19 13.44
CA THR A 299 -15.28 0.88 14.85
C THR A 299 -14.15 1.22 15.83
N LYS A 300 -12.89 1.05 15.41
CA LYS A 300 -11.72 1.41 16.21
C LYS A 300 -11.48 2.92 16.19
N VAL A 301 -11.65 3.56 15.03
CA VAL A 301 -11.61 5.03 14.93
C VAL A 301 -12.71 5.68 15.77
N GLN A 302 -13.89 5.09 15.80
CA GLN A 302 -14.98 5.51 16.68
C GLN A 302 -14.57 5.41 18.16
N SER A 303 -13.91 4.32 18.56
CA SER A 303 -13.39 4.16 19.92
C SER A 303 -12.32 5.22 20.24
N ILE A 304 -11.43 5.54 19.30
CA ILE A 304 -10.44 6.62 19.45
C ILE A 304 -11.13 7.97 19.67
N SER A 305 -12.16 8.28 18.88
CA SER A 305 -12.92 9.52 19.00
C SER A 305 -13.61 9.66 20.36
N GLU A 306 -14.24 8.60 20.85
CA GLU A 306 -14.87 8.56 22.17
C GLU A 306 -13.85 8.76 23.31
N LYS A 307 -12.64 8.23 23.16
CA LYS A 307 -11.56 8.44 24.15
C LYS A 307 -11.03 9.87 24.15
N ILE A 308 -10.87 10.48 22.97
CA ILE A 308 -10.50 11.89 22.84
C ILE A 308 -11.57 12.77 23.48
N ALA A 309 -12.85 12.50 23.21
CA ALA A 309 -13.97 13.22 23.83
C ALA A 309 -13.90 13.19 25.36
N LEU A 310 -13.76 11.98 25.95
CA LEU A 310 -13.65 11.80 27.41
C LEU A 310 -12.43 12.53 28.00
N MET A 311 -11.29 12.51 27.31
CA MET A 311 -10.09 13.23 27.75
C MET A 311 -10.32 14.74 27.78
N CYS A 312 -10.99 15.28 26.76
CA CYS A 312 -11.35 16.69 26.71
C CYS A 312 -12.32 17.04 27.86
N GLU A 313 -13.32 16.20 28.17
CA GLU A 313 -14.23 16.40 29.31
C GLU A 313 -13.47 16.49 30.64
N ILE A 314 -12.53 15.57 30.88
CA ILE A 314 -11.71 15.56 32.11
C ILE A 314 -10.82 16.82 32.17
N SER A 315 -10.20 17.19 31.06
CA SER A 315 -9.37 18.40 30.98
C SER A 315 -10.19 19.65 31.28
N HIS A 316 -11.37 19.77 30.66
CA HIS A 316 -12.31 20.87 30.86
C HIS A 316 -12.79 20.97 32.29
N HIS A 317 -13.08 19.84 32.93
CA HIS A 317 -13.46 19.82 34.34
C HIS A 317 -12.34 20.39 35.23
N ARG A 318 -11.09 19.98 35.00
CA ARG A 318 -9.94 20.49 35.77
C ARG A 318 -9.67 21.97 35.50
N MET A 319 -9.72 22.39 34.23
CA MET A 319 -9.61 23.80 33.85
C MET A 319 -10.71 24.63 34.47
N ARG A 320 -11.96 24.11 34.51
CA ARG A 320 -13.09 24.78 35.14
C ARG A 320 -12.84 25.05 36.61
N LEU A 321 -12.36 24.05 37.36
CA LEU A 321 -12.04 24.20 38.78
C LEU A 321 -10.91 25.22 38.99
N ALA A 322 -9.86 25.17 38.17
CA ALA A 322 -8.72 26.08 38.28
C ALA A 322 -9.10 27.53 37.93
N LEU A 323 -9.79 27.76 36.81
CA LEU A 323 -10.29 29.07 36.39
C LEU A 323 -11.24 29.64 37.43
N HIS A 324 -12.18 28.84 37.94
CA HIS A 324 -13.12 29.29 38.94
C HIS A 324 -12.41 29.71 40.24
N ALA A 325 -11.38 28.95 40.67
CA ALA A 325 -10.59 29.30 41.85
C ALA A 325 -9.84 30.64 41.68
N GLU A 326 -9.20 30.87 40.53
CA GLU A 326 -8.47 32.11 40.25
C GLU A 326 -9.40 33.32 40.03
N LEU A 327 -10.51 33.16 39.30
CA LEU A 327 -11.49 34.23 39.09
C LEU A 327 -12.20 34.62 40.39
N SER A 328 -12.44 33.65 41.29
CA SER A 328 -13.00 33.91 42.63
C SER A 328 -12.01 34.70 43.49
N LYS A 329 -10.70 34.40 43.43
CA LYS A 329 -9.66 35.21 44.11
C LYS A 329 -9.59 36.63 43.57
N ALA A 330 -9.85 36.83 42.27
CA ALA A 330 -9.93 38.14 41.64
C ALA A 330 -11.22 38.93 41.97
N GLY A 331 -12.09 38.41 42.83
CA GLY A 331 -13.28 39.10 43.34
C GLY A 331 -14.47 39.11 42.37
N LEU A 332 -14.48 38.24 41.35
CA LEU A 332 -15.64 38.08 40.48
C LEU A 332 -16.75 37.28 41.17
N ASP A 333 -18.00 37.66 40.92
CA ASP A 333 -19.15 36.89 41.36
C ASP A 333 -19.21 35.52 40.68
N GLN A 334 -19.85 34.55 41.34
CA GLN A 334 -19.89 33.15 40.90
C GLN A 334 -20.58 32.98 39.53
N ALA A 335 -21.59 33.79 39.23
CA ALA A 335 -22.30 33.73 37.95
C ALA A 335 -21.40 34.19 36.79
N LYS A 336 -20.61 35.25 37.00
CA LYS A 336 -19.60 35.71 36.03
C LYS A 336 -18.46 34.72 35.90
N CYS A 337 -18.01 34.10 36.98
CA CYS A 337 -16.99 33.05 36.93
C CYS A 337 -17.44 31.88 36.05
N GLU A 338 -18.67 31.41 36.23
CA GLU A 338 -19.25 30.35 35.40
C GLU A 338 -19.43 30.77 33.94
N GLN A 339 -19.86 32.01 33.69
CA GLN A 339 -20.04 32.55 32.35
C GLN A 339 -18.70 32.63 31.60
N VAL A 340 -17.67 33.20 32.21
CA VAL A 340 -16.33 33.33 31.62
C VAL A 340 -15.72 31.95 31.38
N THR A 341 -15.84 31.05 32.36
CA THR A 341 -15.30 29.69 32.24
C THR A 341 -15.98 28.91 31.12
N ALA A 342 -17.31 28.99 31.01
CA ALA A 342 -18.05 28.37 29.91
C ALA A 342 -17.65 28.97 28.55
N ALA A 343 -17.45 30.28 28.47
CA ALA A 343 -17.02 30.96 27.25
C ALA A 343 -15.60 30.54 26.81
N VAL A 344 -14.66 30.39 27.76
CA VAL A 344 -13.29 29.93 27.49
C VAL A 344 -13.29 28.48 27.03
N LEU A 345 -14.00 27.60 27.72
CA LEU A 345 -14.05 26.17 27.36
C LEU A 345 -14.76 25.93 26.02
N LYS A 346 -15.76 26.74 25.66
CA LYS A 346 -16.42 26.68 24.34
C LYS A 346 -15.45 27.01 23.19
N LYS A 347 -14.33 27.69 23.45
CA LYS A 347 -13.29 27.96 22.45
C LYS A 347 -12.31 26.80 22.23
N ASP A 348 -12.32 25.76 23.06
CA ASP A 348 -11.53 24.56 22.79
C ASP A 348 -12.12 23.81 21.58
N LEU A 349 -11.43 23.92 20.45
CA LEU A 349 -11.84 23.33 19.19
C LEU A 349 -11.79 21.80 19.21
N LEU A 350 -10.91 21.20 20.00
CA LEU A 350 -10.84 19.74 20.12
C LEU A 350 -12.04 19.23 20.91
N TYR A 351 -12.40 19.88 22.02
CA TYR A 351 -13.65 19.56 22.72
C TYR A 351 -14.87 19.82 21.84
N ALA A 352 -14.95 20.99 21.22
CA ALA A 352 -16.12 21.41 20.47
C ALA A 352 -16.40 20.50 19.26
N THR A 353 -15.35 19.96 18.61
CA THR A 353 -15.50 19.01 17.50
C THR A 353 -15.93 17.61 17.92
N HIS A 354 -15.77 17.28 19.20
CA HIS A 354 -16.07 15.96 19.78
C HIS A 354 -17.31 15.95 20.69
N HIS A 355 -18.10 17.02 20.70
CA HIS A 355 -19.34 17.11 21.48
C HIS A 355 -20.45 17.80 20.68
N LYS A 356 -21.70 17.36 20.89
CA LYS A 356 -22.86 17.94 20.19
C LYS A 356 -23.08 19.39 20.63
N GLY A 357 -22.91 20.32 19.70
CA GLY A 357 -23.22 21.75 19.86
C GLY A 357 -23.97 22.30 18.65
N LYS A 358 -24.86 23.29 18.86
CA LYS A 358 -25.67 23.90 17.79
C LYS A 358 -24.85 24.65 16.73
N ASP A 359 -23.60 25.02 17.03
CA ASP A 359 -22.75 25.88 16.19
C ASP A 359 -21.38 25.26 15.86
N VAL A 360 -21.21 23.93 15.99
CA VAL A 360 -19.89 23.28 15.83
C VAL A 360 -19.91 22.13 14.83
N VAL A 361 -18.79 21.95 14.14
CA VAL A 361 -18.44 20.78 13.34
C VAL A 361 -18.43 19.55 14.23
N ASP A 362 -19.52 18.79 14.23
CA ASP A 362 -19.61 17.50 14.93
C ASP A 362 -18.96 16.41 14.06
N ILE A 363 -17.90 15.77 14.57
CA ILE A 363 -17.22 14.61 13.96
C ILE A 363 -17.23 13.38 14.89
N THR A 364 -18.12 13.38 15.88
CA THR A 364 -18.17 12.36 16.95
C THR A 364 -18.46 10.97 16.42
N THR A 365 -19.34 10.86 15.42
CA THR A 365 -19.76 9.59 14.84
C THR A 365 -19.19 9.41 13.45
N GLU A 366 -19.04 8.16 13.03
CA GLU A 366 -18.63 7.81 11.66
C GLU A 366 -19.50 8.50 10.60
N HIS A 367 -20.82 8.55 10.81
CA HIS A 367 -21.74 9.23 9.90
C HIS A 367 -21.42 10.71 9.76
N MET A 368 -21.16 11.39 10.89
CA MET A 368 -20.86 12.81 10.91
C MET A 368 -19.48 13.10 10.32
N ARG A 369 -18.47 12.26 10.58
CA ARG A 369 -17.16 12.31 9.89
C ARG A 369 -17.32 12.21 8.37
N LYS A 370 -18.02 11.19 7.89
CA LYS A 370 -18.26 10.98 6.45
C LYS A 370 -19.02 12.15 5.81
N LYS A 371 -20.03 12.70 6.50
CA LYS A 371 -20.76 13.89 6.05
C LYS A 371 -19.81 15.09 5.95
N PHE A 372 -18.93 15.27 6.92
CA PHE A 372 -17.94 16.34 6.92
C PHE A 372 -16.93 16.18 5.79
N TYR A 373 -16.37 14.98 5.60
CA TYR A 373 -15.43 14.71 4.49
C TYR A 373 -16.05 15.08 3.15
N LYS A 374 -17.31 14.71 2.91
CA LYS A 374 -18.02 15.08 1.67
C LYS A 374 -18.20 16.58 1.47
N GLN A 375 -18.27 17.36 2.56
CA GLN A 375 -18.48 18.81 2.49
C GLN A 375 -17.18 19.62 2.41
N LYS A 376 -16.08 19.10 2.94
CA LYS A 376 -14.85 19.87 3.19
C LYS A 376 -13.57 19.26 2.61
N CYS A 377 -13.59 17.97 2.29
CA CYS A 377 -12.45 17.30 1.67
C CYS A 377 -12.77 17.01 0.20
N ALA A 378 -11.73 16.78 -0.60
CA ALA A 378 -11.86 16.43 -2.00
C ALA A 378 -12.28 14.95 -2.16
N MET A 379 -13.52 14.65 -1.79
CA MET A 379 -14.10 13.30 -1.85
C MET A 379 -14.67 13.02 -3.24
N LEU A 380 -14.29 11.87 -3.80
CA LEU A 380 -14.88 11.32 -5.02
C LEU A 380 -16.20 10.60 -4.71
N ASP A 381 -17.12 10.57 -5.67
CA ASP A 381 -18.38 9.82 -5.58
C ASP A 381 -18.34 8.60 -6.52
N PRO A 382 -18.02 7.40 -6.01
CA PRO A 382 -17.92 6.21 -6.83
C PRO A 382 -19.29 5.71 -7.28
N GLU A 383 -19.38 5.31 -8.55
CA GLU A 383 -20.59 4.75 -9.15
C GLU A 383 -20.54 3.21 -9.15
N GLN A 384 -21.60 2.57 -8.67
CA GLN A 384 -21.75 1.12 -8.75
C GLN A 384 -22.50 0.76 -10.03
N ILE A 385 -21.87 -0.07 -10.88
CA ILE A 385 -22.42 -0.53 -12.15
C ILE A 385 -22.95 -1.95 -11.98
N CYS A 386 -24.22 -2.18 -12.31
CA CYS A 386 -24.83 -3.50 -12.34
C CYS A 386 -24.53 -4.18 -13.68
N LEU A 387 -23.75 -5.27 -13.67
CA LEU A 387 -23.37 -6.01 -14.87
C LEU A 387 -24.46 -7.00 -15.33
N GLY A 388 -25.35 -7.38 -14.42
CA GLY A 388 -26.39 -8.39 -14.65
C GLY A 388 -26.20 -9.64 -13.78
N PRO A 389 -27.08 -10.64 -13.94
CA PRO A 389 -26.92 -11.95 -13.30
C PRO A 389 -25.80 -12.75 -13.99
N ASN A 390 -24.99 -13.46 -13.20
CA ASN A 390 -24.10 -14.48 -13.74
C ASN A 390 -24.85 -15.81 -13.98
N ASP A 391 -24.12 -16.83 -14.41
CA ASP A 391 -24.53 -18.24 -14.47
C ASP A 391 -25.34 -18.73 -13.27
N THR A 392 -24.99 -18.33 -12.04
CA THR A 392 -25.71 -18.69 -10.80
C THR A 392 -26.96 -17.84 -10.51
N GLY A 393 -27.35 -16.94 -11.40
CA GLY A 393 -28.46 -15.98 -11.19
C GLY A 393 -28.14 -14.84 -10.21
N LYS A 394 -26.91 -14.75 -9.71
CA LYS A 394 -26.48 -13.73 -8.74
C LYS A 394 -26.08 -12.46 -9.47
N ARG A 395 -26.69 -11.32 -9.07
CA ARG A 395 -26.30 -10.00 -9.59
C ARG A 395 -24.84 -9.68 -9.27
N ARG A 396 -24.10 -9.25 -10.30
CA ARG A 396 -22.69 -8.86 -10.23
C ARG A 396 -22.53 -7.37 -10.47
N PHE A 397 -21.47 -6.81 -9.89
CA PHE A 397 -21.24 -5.38 -9.87
C PHE A 397 -19.77 -5.03 -10.13
N ALA A 398 -19.58 -3.93 -10.85
CA ALA A 398 -18.31 -3.23 -10.96
C ALA A 398 -18.42 -1.85 -10.31
N HIS A 399 -17.28 -1.20 -10.05
CA HIS A 399 -17.25 0.15 -9.47
C HIS A 399 -16.39 1.07 -10.33
N PHE A 400 -16.95 2.22 -10.65
CA PHE A 400 -16.37 3.23 -11.51
C PHE A 400 -16.10 4.51 -10.71
N ILE A 401 -15.01 5.18 -11.03
CA ILE A 401 -14.65 6.48 -10.49
C ILE A 401 -14.50 7.42 -11.67
N SER A 402 -15.29 8.50 -11.68
CA SER A 402 -15.27 9.48 -12.76
C SER A 402 -13.89 10.11 -12.90
N ILE A 403 -13.31 9.98 -14.09
CA ILE A 403 -12.04 10.59 -14.48
C ILE A 403 -12.22 12.10 -14.50
N LYS A 404 -13.37 12.60 -14.98
CA LYS A 404 -13.69 14.03 -14.99
C LYS A 404 -13.68 14.63 -13.59
N GLN A 405 -14.35 13.98 -12.63
CA GLN A 405 -14.33 14.42 -11.23
C GLN A 405 -12.92 14.37 -10.64
N THR A 406 -12.17 13.30 -10.93
CA THR A 406 -10.80 13.14 -10.45
C THR A 406 -9.89 14.25 -10.97
N LEU A 407 -9.93 14.54 -12.28
CA LEU A 407 -9.14 15.61 -12.89
C LEU A 407 -9.52 17.00 -12.36
N ASN A 408 -10.82 17.28 -12.20
CA ASN A 408 -11.27 18.55 -11.63
C ASN A 408 -10.71 18.77 -10.22
N ILE A 409 -10.65 17.73 -9.39
CA ILE A 409 -10.01 17.80 -8.07
C ILE A 409 -8.50 17.98 -8.23
N MET A 410 -7.83 17.20 -9.09
CA MET A 410 -6.39 17.31 -9.33
C MET A 410 -5.98 18.73 -9.74
N PHE A 411 -6.77 19.40 -10.58
CA PHE A 411 -6.48 20.76 -11.04
C PHE A 411 -6.71 21.85 -9.98
N THR A 412 -7.31 21.51 -8.83
CA THR A 412 -7.34 22.42 -7.67
C THR A 412 -5.97 22.55 -7.00
N ASP A 413 -5.09 21.55 -7.13
CA ASP A 413 -3.72 21.60 -6.64
C ASP A 413 -2.86 22.54 -7.52
N PRO A 414 -2.31 23.64 -6.98
CA PRO A 414 -1.48 24.58 -7.74
C PRO A 414 -0.23 23.94 -8.33
N SER A 415 0.35 22.94 -7.66
CA SER A 415 1.54 22.22 -8.13
C SER A 415 1.23 21.41 -9.39
N ILE A 416 0.10 20.68 -9.41
CA ILE A 416 -0.35 19.91 -10.57
C ILE A 416 -0.71 20.85 -11.73
N ARG A 417 -1.44 21.92 -11.45
CA ARG A 417 -1.83 22.91 -12.46
C ARG A 417 -0.61 23.50 -13.17
N LYS A 418 0.42 23.89 -12.41
CA LYS A 418 1.68 24.40 -12.96
C LYS A 418 2.35 23.36 -13.87
N LEU A 419 2.44 22.10 -13.43
CA LEU A 419 3.01 21.02 -14.24
C LEU A 419 2.26 20.84 -15.57
N VAL A 420 0.93 20.91 -15.55
CA VAL A 420 0.11 20.84 -16.77
C VAL A 420 0.37 22.02 -17.69
N GLN A 421 0.37 23.25 -17.17
CA GLN A 421 0.68 24.44 -17.96
C GLN A 421 2.08 24.40 -18.59
N ASP A 422 3.07 23.95 -17.83
CA ASP A 422 4.45 23.81 -18.30
C ASP A 422 4.56 22.73 -19.38
N SER A 423 3.74 21.68 -19.31
CA SER A 423 3.69 20.62 -20.33
C SER A 423 3.25 21.14 -21.70
N PHE A 424 2.36 22.13 -21.76
CA PHE A 424 1.89 22.72 -23.03
C PHE A 424 2.97 23.53 -23.75
N LYS A 425 4.01 23.95 -23.02
CA LYS A 425 5.11 24.76 -23.55
C LYS A 425 6.37 23.95 -23.86
N ARG A 426 6.36 22.64 -23.58
CA ARG A 426 7.57 21.82 -23.64
C ARG A 426 8.04 21.69 -25.10
N PRO A 427 9.23 22.17 -25.47
CA PRO A 427 9.78 21.96 -26.80
C PRO A 427 10.29 20.51 -26.94
N ALA A 428 10.20 19.95 -28.14
CA ALA A 428 10.86 18.68 -28.44
C ALA A 428 12.38 18.86 -28.52
N THR A 429 13.14 18.04 -27.79
CA THR A 429 14.60 18.02 -27.90
C THR A 429 15.00 17.12 -29.07
N LYS A 430 15.50 17.69 -30.16
CA LYS A 430 15.86 16.91 -31.36
C LYS A 430 16.96 15.89 -31.04
N GLY A 431 16.76 14.64 -31.45
CA GLY A 431 17.75 13.57 -31.36
C GLY A 431 17.94 12.95 -29.97
N ILE A 432 17.20 13.43 -28.96
CA ILE A 432 17.26 12.92 -27.57
C ILE A 432 15.84 12.65 -27.08
N TYR A 433 15.58 11.41 -26.68
CA TYR A 433 14.32 10.99 -26.07
C TYR A 433 14.46 11.06 -24.54
N GLN A 434 13.66 11.91 -23.88
CA GLN A 434 13.65 12.11 -22.43
C GLN A 434 12.33 11.63 -21.78
N ASP A 435 11.25 11.72 -22.55
CA ASP A 435 9.90 11.36 -22.13
C ASP A 435 9.12 10.71 -23.29
N PHE A 436 7.93 10.18 -23.01
CA PHE A 436 7.06 9.60 -24.04
C PHE A 436 6.59 10.63 -25.07
N THR A 437 6.61 11.91 -24.69
CA THR A 437 6.26 13.03 -25.57
C THR A 437 7.24 13.23 -26.72
N ASP A 438 8.46 12.68 -26.61
CA ASP A 438 9.47 12.74 -27.68
C ASP A 438 9.27 11.61 -28.70
N GLY A 439 8.45 10.61 -28.37
CA GLY A 439 8.12 9.49 -29.24
C GLY A 439 7.18 9.89 -30.38
N SER A 440 7.32 9.21 -31.52
CA SER A 440 6.51 9.54 -32.70
C SER A 440 5.02 9.24 -32.56
N THR A 441 4.59 8.40 -31.60
CA THR A 441 3.16 8.22 -31.28
C THR A 441 2.56 9.50 -30.72
N PHE A 442 3.35 10.28 -29.98
CA PHE A 442 2.95 11.57 -29.45
C PHE A 442 3.10 12.68 -30.49
N THR A 443 4.27 12.81 -31.12
CA THR A 443 4.56 13.95 -32.00
C THR A 443 3.75 13.94 -33.30
N LYS A 444 3.24 12.76 -33.72
CA LYS A 444 2.37 12.62 -34.90
C LYS A 444 0.89 12.45 -34.52
N HIS A 445 0.55 12.59 -33.23
CA HIS A 445 -0.81 12.44 -32.78
C HIS A 445 -1.72 13.53 -33.38
N PRO A 446 -2.98 13.24 -33.75
CA PRO A 446 -3.90 14.25 -34.31
C PRO A 446 -4.28 15.42 -33.38
N VAL A 447 -3.82 15.41 -32.12
CA VAL A 447 -4.26 16.33 -31.06
C VAL A 447 -3.06 16.70 -30.19
N CYS A 448 -2.45 15.71 -29.53
CA CYS A 448 -1.25 15.90 -28.72
C CYS A 448 -0.11 16.50 -29.54
N GLY A 449 0.59 17.49 -28.99
CA GLY A 449 1.68 18.20 -29.66
C GLY A 449 1.25 19.25 -30.70
N LEU A 450 -0.01 19.26 -31.12
CA LEU A 450 -0.57 20.28 -32.04
C LEU A 450 -1.34 21.37 -31.29
N MET A 451 -2.02 21.02 -30.22
CA MET A 451 -2.77 21.94 -29.36
C MET A 451 -2.63 21.53 -27.89
N ASP A 452 -3.04 22.41 -26.98
CA ASP A 452 -3.12 22.11 -25.55
C ASP A 452 -4.02 20.87 -25.36
N SER A 453 -3.51 19.85 -24.68
CA SER A 453 -4.26 18.61 -24.41
C SER A 453 -3.87 18.00 -23.07
N ILE A 454 -4.86 17.48 -22.34
CA ILE A 454 -4.65 16.68 -21.14
C ILE A 454 -4.38 15.24 -21.56
N GLN A 455 -3.31 14.65 -21.07
CA GLN A 455 -2.80 13.35 -21.50
C GLN A 455 -3.01 12.33 -20.40
N LEU A 456 -3.60 11.18 -20.71
CA LEU A 456 -3.76 10.07 -19.79
C LEU A 456 -2.93 8.87 -20.25
N ILE A 457 -2.23 8.26 -19.30
CA ILE A 457 -1.55 6.97 -19.47
C ILE A 457 -2.31 5.97 -18.61
N PHE A 458 -2.93 4.97 -19.23
CA PHE A 458 -3.67 3.93 -18.54
C PHE A 458 -2.80 2.73 -18.23
N PHE A 459 -3.23 1.98 -17.22
CA PHE A 459 -2.71 0.65 -16.90
C PHE A 459 -3.85 -0.23 -16.41
N GLN A 460 -3.79 -1.52 -16.75
CA GLN A 460 -4.69 -2.52 -16.21
C GLN A 460 -3.92 -3.74 -15.75
N ASP A 461 -4.29 -4.27 -14.60
CA ASP A 461 -3.73 -5.51 -14.08
C ASP A 461 -4.63 -6.12 -13.00
N ALA A 462 -4.45 -7.43 -12.81
CA ALA A 462 -5.18 -8.22 -11.85
C ALA A 462 -4.33 -8.46 -10.59
N PHE A 463 -4.95 -8.32 -9.43
CA PHE A 463 -4.31 -8.58 -8.14
C PHE A 463 -5.18 -9.46 -7.24
N GLU A 464 -4.51 -10.25 -6.41
CA GLU A 464 -5.12 -11.21 -5.51
C GLU A 464 -4.74 -10.95 -4.05
N PHE A 465 -5.67 -11.21 -3.13
CA PHE A 465 -5.50 -10.94 -1.69
C PHE A 465 -4.94 -12.12 -0.89
N TYR A 466 -5.19 -13.36 -1.32
CA TYR A 466 -4.81 -14.58 -0.61
C TYR A 466 -4.26 -15.67 -1.53
N PRO A 467 -3.16 -15.38 -2.25
CA PRO A 467 -2.60 -16.29 -3.26
C PRO A 467 -2.19 -17.67 -2.71
N LEU A 468 -1.86 -17.75 -1.42
CA LEU A 468 -1.37 -18.97 -0.77
C LEU A 468 -2.41 -19.68 0.11
N SER A 469 -3.68 -19.32 -0.02
CA SER A 469 -4.75 -19.89 0.80
C SER A 469 -5.56 -20.95 0.03
N PRO A 470 -6.31 -21.83 0.72
CA PRO A 470 -7.24 -22.74 0.06
C PRO A 470 -8.35 -22.05 -0.77
N ILE A 471 -8.46 -20.72 -0.67
CA ILE A 471 -9.39 -19.88 -1.43
C ILE A 471 -8.67 -19.06 -2.51
N ALA A 472 -7.44 -19.42 -2.88
CA ALA A 472 -6.70 -18.82 -3.99
C ALA A 472 -7.55 -18.81 -5.28
N GLY A 473 -7.39 -17.77 -6.12
CA GLY A 473 -8.20 -17.47 -7.29
C GLY A 473 -9.63 -16.99 -7.00
N SER A 474 -10.13 -17.07 -5.76
CA SER A 474 -11.53 -16.72 -5.45
C SER A 474 -11.77 -15.22 -5.37
N TYR A 475 -10.74 -14.45 -5.01
CA TYR A 475 -10.82 -13.01 -4.78
C TYR A 475 -9.77 -12.26 -5.59
N LYS A 476 -9.77 -12.48 -6.90
CA LYS A 476 -8.94 -11.75 -7.84
C LYS A 476 -9.71 -10.57 -8.46
N CYS A 477 -9.15 -9.38 -8.33
CA CYS A 477 -9.73 -8.13 -8.83
C CYS A 477 -8.87 -7.57 -9.96
N VAL A 478 -9.50 -6.93 -10.93
CA VAL A 478 -8.83 -6.17 -12.00
C VAL A 478 -9.06 -4.70 -11.74
N GLY A 479 -7.96 -3.95 -11.61
CA GLY A 479 -7.98 -2.50 -11.49
C GLY A 479 -7.59 -1.84 -12.80
N PHE A 480 -8.34 -0.82 -13.20
CA PHE A 480 -7.96 0.10 -14.28
C PHE A 480 -7.56 1.42 -13.65
N TYR A 481 -6.33 1.82 -13.94
CA TYR A 481 -5.70 2.99 -13.37
C TYR A 481 -5.27 3.95 -14.47
N PHE A 482 -5.10 5.22 -14.10
CA PHE A 482 -4.47 6.20 -14.96
C PHE A 482 -3.51 7.11 -14.20
N VAL A 483 -2.56 7.66 -14.93
CA VAL A 483 -1.68 8.76 -14.47
C VAL A 483 -1.80 9.92 -15.46
N LEU A 484 -1.69 11.13 -14.95
CA LEU A 484 -1.65 12.36 -15.75
C LEU A 484 -0.29 12.47 -16.47
N GLY A 485 -0.29 12.25 -17.78
CA GLY A 485 0.89 12.28 -18.65
C GLY A 485 1.61 13.63 -18.66
N ASN A 486 0.87 14.73 -18.47
CA ASN A 486 1.40 16.10 -18.45
C ASN A 486 2.41 16.35 -17.31
N MET A 487 2.34 15.59 -16.21
CA MET A 487 3.29 15.73 -15.10
C MET A 487 4.68 15.26 -15.52
N HIS A 488 5.76 15.81 -14.93
CA HIS A 488 7.11 15.29 -15.18
C HIS A 488 7.23 13.82 -14.75
N ALA A 489 8.12 13.07 -15.43
CA ALA A 489 8.31 11.65 -15.20
C ALA A 489 8.52 11.27 -13.72
N ASN A 490 9.27 12.10 -12.97
CA ASN A 490 9.55 11.84 -11.57
C ASN A 490 8.28 11.95 -10.71
N SER A 491 7.42 12.94 -10.98
CA SER A 491 6.14 13.08 -10.29
C SER A 491 5.16 11.96 -10.68
N ARG A 492 5.17 11.53 -11.96
CA ARG A 492 4.36 10.38 -12.43
C ARG A 492 4.79 9.05 -11.80
N SER A 493 6.05 8.94 -11.37
CA SER A 493 6.58 7.73 -10.75
C SER A 493 6.19 7.54 -9.28
N LYS A 494 5.55 8.52 -8.65
CA LYS A 494 4.99 8.37 -7.29
C LYS A 494 3.72 7.51 -7.34
N VAL A 495 3.58 6.56 -6.41
CA VAL A 495 2.36 5.71 -6.31
C VAL A 495 1.10 6.56 -6.15
N ASP A 496 1.22 7.72 -5.51
CA ASP A 496 0.13 8.65 -5.30
C ASP A 496 -0.37 9.32 -6.58
N ALA A 497 0.44 9.38 -7.64
CA ALA A 497 0.02 9.86 -8.94
C ALA A 497 -0.91 8.87 -9.68
N VAL A 498 -0.92 7.59 -9.27
CA VAL A 498 -1.73 6.52 -9.87
C VAL A 498 -3.17 6.58 -9.34
N GLN A 499 -4.08 7.04 -10.19
CA GLN A 499 -5.51 7.17 -9.87
C GLN A 499 -6.29 5.96 -10.35
N LEU A 500 -7.29 5.54 -9.57
CA LEU A 500 -8.23 4.47 -9.94
C LEU A 500 -9.35 5.04 -10.81
N ALA A 501 -9.65 4.40 -11.93
CA ALA A 501 -10.81 4.68 -12.77
C ALA A 501 -11.88 3.59 -12.67
N PHE A 502 -11.48 2.32 -12.54
CA PHE A 502 -12.42 1.20 -12.57
C PHE A 502 -11.93 0.01 -11.74
N LEU A 503 -12.84 -0.68 -11.04
CA LEU A 503 -12.51 -1.87 -10.26
C LEU A 503 -13.61 -2.95 -10.42
N VAL A 504 -13.19 -4.14 -10.84
CA VAL A 504 -14.08 -5.29 -11.08
C VAL A 504 -13.42 -6.60 -10.63
N LYS A 505 -14.20 -7.67 -10.46
CA LYS A 505 -13.63 -9.01 -10.23
C LYS A 505 -13.22 -9.62 -11.56
N GLU A 506 -12.08 -10.31 -11.61
CA GLU A 506 -11.57 -10.90 -12.86
C GLU A 506 -12.56 -11.87 -13.51
N LYS A 507 -13.20 -12.74 -12.70
CA LYS A 507 -14.23 -13.67 -13.17
C LYS A 507 -15.42 -12.95 -13.82
N ASP A 508 -15.82 -11.79 -13.30
CA ASP A 508 -16.92 -11.01 -13.85
C ASP A 508 -16.48 -10.30 -15.14
N LEU A 509 -15.24 -9.81 -15.21
CA LEU A 509 -14.68 -9.21 -16.43
C LEU A 509 -14.61 -10.22 -17.59
N LYS A 510 -14.24 -11.47 -17.30
CA LYS A 510 -14.22 -12.55 -18.31
C LYS A 510 -15.64 -12.96 -18.72
N PHE A 511 -16.56 -13.11 -17.77
CA PHE A 511 -17.93 -13.55 -18.03
C PHE A 511 -18.75 -12.54 -18.83
N PHE A 512 -18.76 -11.27 -18.43
CA PHE A 512 -19.56 -10.23 -19.10
C PHE A 512 -18.84 -9.57 -20.27
N THR A 513 -17.58 -9.94 -20.51
CA THR A 513 -16.65 -9.36 -21.50
C THR A 513 -16.25 -7.90 -21.23
N PRO A 514 -15.07 -7.46 -21.72
CA PRO A 514 -14.62 -6.07 -21.57
C PRO A 514 -15.57 -5.03 -22.17
N GLU A 515 -16.28 -5.38 -23.23
CA GLU A 515 -17.15 -4.47 -23.98
C GLU A 515 -18.34 -4.01 -23.14
N VAL A 516 -18.99 -4.94 -22.42
CA VAL A 516 -20.09 -4.61 -21.49
C VAL A 516 -19.56 -3.96 -20.21
N VAL A 517 -18.48 -4.51 -19.65
CA VAL A 517 -17.98 -4.07 -18.34
C VAL A 517 -17.41 -2.66 -18.40
N LEU A 518 -16.66 -2.33 -19.46
CA LEU A 518 -15.95 -1.05 -19.59
C LEU A 518 -16.76 0.02 -20.33
N GLU A 519 -17.99 -0.26 -20.76
CA GLU A 519 -18.83 0.69 -21.52
C GLU A 519 -18.85 2.09 -20.89
N LYS A 520 -19.09 2.17 -19.58
CA LYS A 520 -19.14 3.45 -18.85
C LYS A 520 -17.81 4.22 -18.91
N LEU A 521 -16.68 3.51 -18.74
CA LEU A 521 -15.35 4.10 -18.80
C LEU A 521 -15.05 4.64 -20.20
N ILE A 522 -15.33 3.84 -21.23
CA ILE A 522 -15.10 4.21 -22.64
C ILE A 522 -15.98 5.41 -23.04
N ASN A 523 -17.23 5.45 -22.58
CA ASN A 523 -18.13 6.58 -22.86
C ASN A 523 -17.66 7.88 -22.20
N GLU A 524 -17.14 7.84 -20.96
CA GLU A 524 -16.55 9.05 -20.34
C GLU A 524 -15.28 9.48 -21.08
N LEU A 525 -14.43 8.55 -21.52
CA LEU A 525 -13.23 8.86 -22.30
C LEU A 525 -13.57 9.48 -23.66
N LYS A 526 -14.63 9.01 -24.33
CA LYS A 526 -15.17 9.63 -25.56
C LYS A 526 -15.61 11.08 -25.30
N ASP A 527 -16.43 11.31 -24.27
CA ASP A 527 -16.87 12.66 -23.88
C ASP A 527 -15.67 13.56 -23.60
N LEU A 528 -14.71 13.10 -22.81
CA LEU A 528 -13.53 13.89 -22.46
C LEU A 528 -12.61 14.19 -23.67
N ALA A 529 -12.55 13.30 -24.68
CA ALA A 529 -11.78 13.54 -25.89
C ALA A 529 -12.46 14.53 -26.84
N GLU A 530 -13.78 14.40 -27.05
CA GLU A 530 -14.55 15.22 -28.00
C GLU A 530 -14.96 16.56 -27.39
N ASN A 531 -15.47 16.52 -26.17
CA ASN A 531 -15.96 17.71 -25.47
C ASN A 531 -14.87 18.35 -24.62
N GLY A 532 -13.86 17.63 -24.14
CA GLY A 532 -12.81 18.22 -23.30
C GLY A 532 -13.25 18.55 -21.87
N ILE A 533 -12.29 19.05 -21.09
CA ILE A 533 -12.43 19.47 -19.69
C ILE A 533 -12.07 20.94 -19.52
N GLU A 534 -12.65 21.61 -18.53
CA GLU A 534 -12.29 22.99 -18.21
C GLU A 534 -10.95 23.04 -17.47
N PHE A 535 -9.99 23.77 -18.02
CA PHE A 535 -8.67 23.99 -17.45
C PHE A 535 -8.26 25.45 -17.69
N ASP A 536 -8.05 26.21 -16.62
CA ASP A 536 -7.72 27.65 -16.63
C ASP A 536 -8.60 28.49 -17.58
N GLY A 537 -9.92 28.28 -17.51
CA GLY A 537 -10.92 29.02 -18.29
C GLY A 537 -10.98 28.64 -19.77
N LYS A 538 -10.25 27.60 -20.19
CA LYS A 538 -10.31 27.03 -21.55
C LYS A 538 -10.85 25.60 -21.50
N LYS A 539 -11.51 25.19 -22.57
CA LYS A 539 -11.91 23.79 -22.79
C LYS A 539 -10.78 23.07 -23.50
N VAL A 540 -10.21 22.06 -22.86
CA VAL A 540 -9.02 21.32 -23.32
C VAL A 540 -9.38 19.86 -23.53
N PRO A 541 -9.11 19.24 -24.70
CA PRO A 541 -9.38 17.83 -24.93
C PRO A 541 -8.54 16.93 -24.01
N VAL A 542 -9.12 15.82 -23.56
CA VAL A 542 -8.40 14.79 -22.80
C VAL A 542 -8.18 13.58 -23.68
N VAL A 543 -6.94 13.13 -23.79
CA VAL A 543 -6.52 12.09 -24.74
C VAL A 543 -5.87 10.94 -23.99
N VAL A 544 -6.31 9.71 -24.28
CA VAL A 544 -5.61 8.50 -23.86
C VAL A 544 -4.44 8.27 -24.81
N THR A 545 -3.23 8.33 -24.28
CA THR A 545 -2.01 8.17 -25.09
C THR A 545 -1.54 6.72 -25.16
N HIS A 546 -1.66 5.99 -24.05
CA HIS A 546 -1.11 4.64 -23.90
C HIS A 546 -1.99 3.79 -22.97
N MET A 547 -2.04 2.48 -23.24
CA MET A 547 -2.53 1.46 -22.30
C MET A 547 -1.39 0.50 -21.96
N CYS A 548 -0.77 0.72 -20.80
CA CYS A 548 0.29 -0.10 -20.25
C CYS A 548 -0.26 -1.39 -19.65
N GLY A 549 0.56 -2.43 -19.57
CA GLY A 549 0.19 -3.71 -18.99
C GLY A 549 1.32 -4.71 -19.17
N ASP A 550 1.22 -5.83 -18.46
CA ASP A 550 2.01 -7.02 -18.77
C ASP A 550 1.60 -7.62 -20.13
N ASN A 551 2.31 -8.64 -20.60
CA ASN A 551 1.99 -9.20 -21.92
C ASN A 551 0.60 -9.86 -21.95
N LEU A 552 0.19 -10.54 -20.87
CA LEU A 552 -1.08 -11.25 -20.84
C LEU A 552 -2.24 -10.25 -20.86
N GLY A 553 -2.18 -9.22 -20.00
CA GLY A 553 -3.15 -8.14 -19.94
C GLY A 553 -3.23 -7.33 -21.24
N GLN A 554 -2.10 -7.04 -21.89
CA GLN A 554 -2.10 -6.33 -23.17
C GLN A 554 -2.66 -7.16 -24.32
N HIS A 555 -2.42 -8.46 -24.35
CA HIS A 555 -3.05 -9.34 -25.33
C HIS A 555 -4.57 -9.40 -25.11
N PHE A 556 -5.00 -9.56 -23.86
CA PHE A 556 -6.41 -9.58 -23.49
C PHE A 556 -7.16 -8.30 -23.88
N ILE A 557 -6.67 -7.13 -23.46
CA ILE A 557 -7.34 -5.86 -23.76
C ILE A 557 -7.20 -5.44 -25.22
N GLY A 558 -6.14 -5.89 -25.89
CA GLY A 558 -5.88 -5.64 -27.31
C GLY A 558 -6.61 -6.57 -28.29
N GLY A 559 -7.29 -7.61 -27.79
CA GLY A 559 -7.99 -8.58 -28.63
C GLY A 559 -7.06 -9.57 -29.36
N PHE A 560 -5.82 -9.73 -28.86
CA PHE A 560 -4.85 -10.69 -29.37
C PHE A 560 -4.97 -12.04 -28.64
N LEU A 561 -4.44 -13.12 -29.21
CA LEU A 561 -4.38 -14.42 -28.55
C LEU A 561 -3.51 -14.35 -27.29
N GLU A 562 -4.04 -14.79 -26.14
CA GLU A 562 -3.28 -14.89 -24.88
C GLU A 562 -2.38 -16.15 -24.82
N ASN A 563 -2.20 -16.86 -25.93
CA ASN A 563 -1.34 -18.03 -26.03
C ASN A 563 0.03 -17.67 -26.63
N PHE A 564 1.05 -17.57 -25.79
CA PHE A 564 2.41 -17.22 -26.19
C PHE A 564 3.15 -18.35 -26.93
N ARG A 565 2.53 -19.52 -27.12
CA ARG A 565 3.05 -20.61 -27.95
C ARG A 565 2.45 -20.63 -29.36
N ALA A 566 1.46 -19.77 -29.64
CA ALA A 566 0.76 -19.69 -30.92
C ALA A 566 1.71 -19.34 -32.09
N HIS A 567 1.28 -19.67 -33.32
CA HIS A 567 2.03 -19.36 -34.54
C HIS A 567 2.32 -17.86 -34.69
N TYR A 568 1.40 -17.00 -34.24
CA TYR A 568 1.53 -15.53 -34.23
C TYR A 568 1.40 -14.99 -32.80
N ALA A 569 2.45 -15.15 -31.99
CA ALA A 569 2.47 -14.72 -30.59
C ALA A 569 2.88 -13.25 -30.37
N CYS A 570 3.28 -12.52 -31.43
CA CYS A 570 3.72 -11.14 -31.32
C CYS A 570 2.58 -10.15 -31.62
N ARG A 571 2.26 -9.27 -30.68
CA ARG A 571 1.30 -8.17 -30.89
C ARG A 571 1.86 -7.06 -31.79
N PHE A 572 3.19 -6.91 -31.85
CA PHE A 572 3.83 -5.83 -32.59
C PHE A 572 3.94 -6.13 -34.08
N CYS A 573 4.30 -7.36 -34.46
CA CYS A 573 4.52 -7.75 -35.85
C CYS A 573 3.84 -9.08 -36.20
N GLN A 574 3.89 -9.48 -37.46
CA GLN A 574 3.29 -10.73 -37.97
C GLN A 574 4.32 -11.84 -38.20
N ALA A 575 5.49 -11.78 -37.55
CA ALA A 575 6.49 -12.84 -37.66
C ALA A 575 5.95 -14.16 -37.09
N LYS A 576 6.16 -15.26 -37.82
CA LYS A 576 5.73 -16.58 -37.39
C LYS A 576 6.74 -17.19 -36.43
N LYS A 577 6.26 -18.01 -35.50
CA LYS A 577 7.11 -18.77 -34.57
C LYS A 577 8.21 -19.56 -35.29
N GLU A 578 7.89 -20.21 -36.42
CA GLU A 578 8.86 -21.03 -37.17
C GLU A 578 9.96 -20.19 -37.83
N GLU A 579 9.66 -18.94 -38.19
CA GLU A 579 10.64 -18.00 -38.76
C GLU A 579 11.58 -17.49 -37.67
N ILE A 580 11.03 -17.16 -36.49
CA ILE A 580 11.79 -16.73 -35.32
C ILE A 580 12.68 -17.87 -34.81
N LEU A 581 12.20 -19.12 -34.80
CA LEU A 581 13.02 -20.28 -34.40
C LEU A 581 14.19 -20.53 -35.35
N LYS A 582 14.01 -20.29 -36.66
CA LYS A 582 15.09 -20.41 -37.66
C LYS A 582 16.08 -19.25 -37.58
N ASN A 583 15.60 -18.05 -37.30
CA ASN A 583 16.39 -16.84 -37.16
C ASN A 583 15.91 -16.05 -35.92
N PRO A 584 16.56 -16.23 -34.76
CA PRO A 584 16.13 -15.63 -33.48
C PRO A 584 16.00 -14.11 -33.48
N SER A 585 16.79 -13.43 -34.32
CA SER A 585 16.74 -11.97 -34.48
C SER A 585 15.73 -11.49 -35.52
N PHE A 586 14.99 -12.39 -36.17
CA PHE A 586 14.03 -12.05 -37.21
C PHE A 586 12.86 -11.23 -36.66
N THR A 587 12.56 -10.14 -37.36
CA THR A 587 11.40 -9.28 -37.10
C THR A 587 10.70 -8.94 -38.41
N MET A 588 9.40 -8.61 -38.30
CA MET A 588 8.57 -8.13 -39.41
C MET A 588 8.15 -6.68 -39.14
N PRO A 589 7.69 -5.94 -40.18
CA PRO A 589 7.09 -4.62 -39.97
C PRO A 589 5.98 -4.64 -38.92
N PHE A 590 5.81 -3.51 -38.24
CA PHE A 590 4.77 -3.33 -37.24
C PHE A 590 3.38 -3.43 -37.88
N ARG A 591 2.43 -4.04 -37.16
CA ARG A 591 1.02 -4.09 -37.56
C ARG A 591 0.47 -2.68 -37.71
N LYS A 592 -0.38 -2.48 -38.72
CA LYS A 592 -1.06 -1.20 -38.97
C LYS A 592 -2.55 -1.29 -38.63
N PRO A 593 -3.20 -0.16 -38.29
CA PRO A 593 -4.63 -0.14 -38.01
C PRO A 593 -5.48 -0.75 -39.12
N GLU A 594 -5.21 -0.40 -40.37
CA GLU A 594 -6.00 -0.85 -41.52
C GLU A 594 -5.92 -2.37 -41.71
N GLU A 595 -4.78 -2.97 -41.36
CA GLU A 595 -4.57 -4.42 -41.39
C GLU A 595 -5.31 -5.12 -40.25
N TYR A 596 -5.30 -4.53 -39.05
CA TYR A 596 -6.02 -5.03 -37.89
C TYR A 596 -7.53 -5.01 -38.12
N ASP A 597 -8.07 -3.88 -38.57
CA ASP A 597 -9.51 -3.70 -38.81
C ASP A 597 -10.02 -4.65 -39.90
N LYS A 598 -9.22 -4.88 -40.94
CA LYS A 598 -9.55 -5.86 -41.99
C LYS A 598 -9.63 -7.28 -41.43
N ILE A 599 -8.70 -7.67 -40.56
CA ILE A 599 -8.71 -9.00 -39.92
C ILE A 599 -9.95 -9.14 -39.04
N VAL A 600 -10.20 -8.15 -38.16
CA VAL A 600 -11.37 -8.14 -37.28
C VAL A 600 -12.67 -8.26 -38.08
N GLY A 601 -12.79 -7.56 -39.21
CA GLY A 601 -13.98 -7.63 -40.07
C GLY A 601 -14.21 -8.99 -40.75
N ASN A 602 -13.20 -9.87 -40.79
CA ASN A 602 -13.32 -11.22 -41.34
C ASN A 602 -13.61 -12.29 -40.27
N LEU A 603 -13.46 -11.96 -38.99
CA LEU A 603 -13.69 -12.92 -37.90
C LEU A 603 -15.18 -13.22 -37.77
N ASN A 604 -15.49 -14.47 -37.47
CA ASN A 604 -16.81 -14.94 -37.08
C ASN A 604 -17.03 -14.70 -35.58
N PRO A 605 -17.89 -13.76 -35.17
CA PRO A 605 -18.10 -13.46 -33.75
C PRO A 605 -18.78 -14.59 -32.98
N GLU A 606 -19.42 -15.54 -33.66
CA GLU A 606 -20.11 -16.68 -33.06
C GLU A 606 -19.17 -17.86 -32.77
N ASP A 607 -17.95 -17.84 -33.32
CA ASP A 607 -16.94 -18.88 -33.10
C ASP A 607 -15.87 -18.37 -32.11
N PRO A 608 -15.83 -18.86 -30.87
CA PRO A 608 -14.88 -18.40 -29.85
C PRO A 608 -13.42 -18.77 -30.16
N ASP A 609 -13.19 -19.74 -31.04
CA ASP A 609 -11.86 -20.19 -31.45
C ASP A 609 -11.38 -19.49 -32.75
N ASP A 610 -12.25 -18.73 -33.41
CA ASP A 610 -11.87 -18.04 -34.64
C ASP A 610 -10.83 -16.94 -34.37
N HIS A 611 -9.73 -17.03 -35.11
CA HIS A 611 -8.65 -16.10 -35.02
C HIS A 611 -7.89 -16.04 -36.34
N GLU A 612 -7.40 -14.85 -36.70
CA GLU A 612 -6.53 -14.68 -37.85
C GLU A 612 -5.26 -13.93 -37.41
N LYS A 613 -4.10 -14.49 -37.74
CA LYS A 613 -2.78 -13.89 -37.48
C LYS A 613 -2.61 -13.43 -36.02
N GLY A 614 -3.17 -14.17 -35.07
CA GLY A 614 -3.06 -13.89 -33.63
C GLY A 614 -4.03 -12.84 -33.10
N ILE A 615 -5.00 -12.39 -33.89
CA ILE A 615 -6.12 -11.52 -33.47
C ILE A 615 -7.38 -12.40 -33.38
N LYS A 616 -8.08 -12.34 -32.25
CA LYS A 616 -9.29 -13.15 -31.98
C LYS A 616 -10.56 -12.33 -31.81
N LYS A 617 -10.45 -11.03 -31.54
CA LYS A 617 -11.61 -10.13 -31.38
C LYS A 617 -11.19 -8.66 -31.50
N PRO A 618 -12.12 -7.73 -31.76
CA PRO A 618 -11.83 -6.30 -31.66
C PRO A 618 -11.45 -5.88 -30.24
N SER A 619 -10.52 -4.93 -30.13
CA SER A 619 -10.24 -4.26 -28.86
C SER A 619 -11.32 -3.22 -28.56
N VAL A 620 -11.88 -3.26 -27.35
CA VAL A 620 -12.80 -2.23 -26.84
C VAL A 620 -12.17 -0.82 -26.83
N LEU A 621 -10.83 -0.73 -26.72
CA LEU A 621 -10.09 0.52 -26.65
C LEU A 621 -10.06 1.27 -27.99
N ASN A 622 -10.21 0.58 -29.13
CA ASN A 622 -10.29 1.22 -30.45
C ASN A 622 -11.54 2.10 -30.61
N ASN A 623 -12.49 2.02 -29.67
CA ASN A 623 -13.63 2.92 -29.61
C ASN A 623 -13.29 4.29 -29.00
N ILE A 624 -12.09 4.47 -28.42
CA ILE A 624 -11.66 5.76 -27.85
C ILE A 624 -11.16 6.65 -29.00
N PRO A 625 -11.60 7.92 -29.10
CA PRO A 625 -11.15 8.82 -30.14
C PRO A 625 -9.62 8.97 -30.16
N PHE A 626 -9.04 8.93 -31.36
CA PHE A 626 -7.60 9.04 -31.61
C PHE A 626 -6.73 7.90 -31.05
N PHE A 627 -7.33 6.81 -30.56
CA PHE A 627 -6.62 5.66 -30.03
C PHE A 627 -6.82 4.43 -30.92
N HIS A 628 -5.74 3.71 -31.21
CA HIS A 628 -5.84 2.39 -31.83
C HIS A 628 -4.69 1.49 -31.34
N VAL A 629 -4.98 0.22 -31.04
CA VAL A 629 -3.97 -0.70 -30.48
C VAL A 629 -2.74 -0.88 -31.39
N CYS A 630 -2.90 -0.71 -32.71
CA CYS A 630 -1.84 -0.73 -33.72
C CYS A 630 -1.30 0.65 -34.18
N THR A 631 -1.74 1.78 -33.61
CA THR A 631 -1.03 3.08 -33.77
C THR A 631 0.04 3.23 -32.69
N PRO A 632 0.95 2.26 -32.64
CA PRO A 632 1.36 1.52 -31.44
C PRO A 632 1.00 2.27 -30.14
N SER A 633 -0.06 1.83 -29.46
CA SER A 633 -0.53 2.46 -28.20
C SER A 633 -0.48 1.51 -26.99
N LEU A 634 0.04 0.29 -27.20
CA LEU A 634 0.27 -0.74 -26.18
C LEU A 634 1.79 -0.94 -25.97
N PRO A 635 2.44 -0.14 -25.11
CA PRO A 635 3.89 -0.20 -24.93
C PRO A 635 4.35 -1.52 -24.28
N PRO A 636 5.56 -2.02 -24.57
CA PRO A 636 6.10 -3.18 -23.87
C PRO A 636 6.41 -2.85 -22.40
N CYS A 637 6.31 -3.86 -21.53
CA CYS A 637 6.82 -3.73 -20.18
C CYS A 637 8.20 -4.37 -20.07
N ALA A 638 9.23 -3.52 -20.04
CA ALA A 638 10.62 -3.96 -19.95
C ALA A 638 10.93 -4.73 -18.65
N ALA A 639 10.22 -4.45 -17.54
CA ALA A 639 10.37 -5.20 -16.29
C ALA A 639 9.92 -6.66 -16.48
N HIS A 640 8.71 -6.87 -17.00
CA HIS A 640 8.18 -8.22 -17.24
C HIS A 640 8.94 -8.98 -18.33
N ASP A 641 9.31 -8.30 -19.41
CA ASP A 641 9.99 -8.93 -20.55
C ASP A 641 11.42 -9.33 -20.21
N ILE A 642 12.16 -8.43 -19.57
CA ILE A 642 13.59 -8.62 -19.28
C ILE A 642 13.78 -9.17 -17.88
N LEU A 643 13.42 -8.40 -16.84
CA LEU A 643 13.77 -8.72 -15.46
C LEU A 643 13.03 -9.97 -14.96
N GLU A 644 11.74 -10.08 -15.23
CA GLU A 644 10.96 -11.28 -14.87
C GLU A 644 10.93 -12.35 -15.97
N GLY A 645 11.55 -12.05 -17.10
CA GLY A 645 11.58 -12.91 -18.28
C GLY A 645 12.99 -13.37 -18.60
N THR A 646 13.57 -12.76 -19.63
CA THR A 646 14.82 -13.22 -20.25
C THR A 646 15.97 -13.25 -19.25
N ALA A 647 16.13 -12.23 -18.40
CA ALA A 647 17.20 -12.17 -17.41
C ALA A 647 17.13 -13.30 -16.39
N LYS A 648 15.95 -13.59 -15.82
CA LYS A 648 15.78 -14.70 -14.85
C LYS A 648 16.19 -16.04 -15.43
N LYS A 649 15.82 -16.33 -16.67
CA LYS A 649 16.11 -17.61 -17.32
C LYS A 649 17.54 -17.70 -17.82
N ASP A 650 18.01 -16.67 -18.51
CA ASP A 650 19.32 -16.72 -19.16
C ASP A 650 20.45 -16.60 -18.15
N TYR A 651 20.34 -15.80 -17.08
CA TYR A 651 21.35 -15.83 -16.01
C TYR A 651 21.37 -17.18 -15.27
N ALA A 652 20.25 -17.89 -15.17
CA ALA A 652 20.25 -19.25 -14.62
C ALA A 652 21.02 -20.23 -15.54
N LEU A 653 20.89 -20.09 -16.86
CA LEU A 653 21.68 -20.84 -17.84
C LEU A 653 23.18 -20.50 -17.74
N PHE A 654 23.52 -19.21 -17.63
CA PHE A 654 24.91 -18.76 -17.52
C PHE A 654 25.55 -19.31 -16.24
N LEU A 655 24.84 -19.26 -15.12
CA LEU A 655 25.31 -19.81 -13.84
C LEU A 655 25.53 -21.32 -13.92
N ARG A 656 24.62 -22.09 -14.52
CA ARG A 656 24.81 -23.54 -14.73
C ARG A 656 26.08 -23.81 -15.54
N TYR A 657 26.32 -23.05 -16.60
CA TYR A 657 27.55 -23.14 -17.37
C TYR A 657 28.81 -22.88 -16.52
N PHE A 658 28.82 -21.83 -15.71
CA PHE A 658 29.98 -21.50 -14.87
C PHE A 658 30.24 -22.52 -13.77
N VAL A 659 29.19 -23.17 -13.25
CA VAL A 659 29.25 -24.14 -12.16
C VAL A 659 29.59 -25.54 -12.66
N GLU A 660 28.89 -26.01 -13.70
CA GLU A 660 28.94 -27.40 -14.15
C GLU A 660 30.03 -27.62 -15.21
N VAL A 661 30.14 -26.69 -16.17
CA VAL A 661 31.06 -26.81 -17.31
C VAL A 661 32.42 -26.22 -16.97
N LYS A 662 32.46 -24.93 -16.60
CA LYS A 662 33.71 -24.23 -16.31
C LYS A 662 34.27 -24.52 -14.92
N LYS A 663 33.40 -24.86 -13.97
CA LYS A 663 33.75 -25.13 -12.57
C LYS A 663 34.54 -23.98 -11.92
N TRP A 664 34.24 -22.75 -12.31
CA TRP A 664 34.87 -21.55 -11.74
C TRP A 664 34.42 -21.28 -10.30
N ILE A 665 33.18 -21.67 -9.99
CA ILE A 665 32.57 -21.48 -8.67
C ILE A 665 31.55 -22.57 -8.39
N SER A 666 31.25 -22.84 -7.12
CA SER A 666 30.09 -23.64 -6.71
C SER A 666 28.90 -22.75 -6.32
N ILE A 667 27.68 -23.26 -6.44
CA ILE A 667 26.48 -22.49 -6.06
C ILE A 667 26.45 -22.17 -4.57
N SER A 668 26.91 -23.07 -3.71
CA SER A 668 27.04 -22.80 -2.27
C SER A 668 28.01 -21.64 -1.99
N THR A 669 29.11 -21.55 -2.74
CA THR A 669 30.06 -20.43 -2.62
C THR A 669 29.45 -19.13 -3.13
N LEU A 670 28.73 -19.16 -4.25
CA LEU A 670 28.08 -17.96 -4.79
C LEU A 670 26.97 -17.45 -3.86
N ASN A 671 26.09 -18.32 -3.35
CA ASN A 671 25.08 -17.95 -2.37
C ASN A 671 25.70 -17.36 -1.10
N ARG A 672 26.80 -17.95 -0.58
CA ARG A 672 27.53 -17.37 0.55
C ARG A 672 28.06 -15.97 0.23
N ARG A 673 28.53 -15.73 -1.00
CA ARG A 673 28.98 -14.39 -1.42
C ARG A 673 27.83 -13.41 -1.48
N ILE A 674 26.69 -13.81 -2.05
CA ILE A 674 25.47 -12.99 -2.12
C ILE A 674 25.01 -12.60 -0.72
N SER A 675 24.84 -13.56 0.20
CA SER A 675 24.37 -13.27 1.57
C SER A 675 25.32 -12.39 2.38
N ASN A 676 26.62 -12.37 2.05
CA ASN A 676 27.61 -11.53 2.71
C ASN A 676 27.90 -10.22 1.96
N PHE A 677 27.29 -10.00 0.80
CA PHE A 677 27.52 -8.81 0.01
C PHE A 677 26.74 -7.65 0.62
N LYS A 678 27.46 -6.62 1.07
CA LYS A 678 26.84 -5.42 1.66
C LYS A 678 26.47 -4.44 0.55
N CYS A 679 25.20 -4.41 0.18
CA CYS A 679 24.64 -3.35 -0.67
C CYS A 679 24.76 -1.99 0.04
N LEU A 680 25.01 -0.92 -0.72
CA LEU A 680 25.28 0.41 -0.21
C LEU A 680 24.36 1.47 -0.84
N GLY A 681 24.17 2.60 -0.17
CA GLY A 681 23.33 3.69 -0.67
C GLY A 681 21.92 3.21 -0.97
N ARG A 682 21.37 3.59 -2.12
CA ARG A 682 20.01 3.17 -2.53
C ARG A 682 19.90 1.69 -2.91
N ASP A 683 21.02 1.01 -3.12
CA ASP A 683 21.02 -0.43 -3.41
C ASP A 683 20.69 -1.27 -2.18
N SER A 684 20.85 -0.71 -0.97
CA SER A 684 20.48 -1.41 0.26
C SER A 684 18.98 -1.40 0.55
N ALA A 685 18.18 -0.72 -0.30
CA ALA A 685 16.72 -0.78 -0.23
C ALA A 685 16.16 -2.09 -0.79
N ASP A 686 16.93 -2.79 -1.62
CA ASP A 686 16.58 -4.10 -2.18
C ASP A 686 17.51 -5.18 -1.58
N SER A 687 17.01 -6.41 -1.46
CA SER A 687 17.85 -7.58 -1.16
C SER A 687 18.46 -8.17 -2.42
N LEU A 688 19.68 -8.70 -2.30
CA LEU A 688 20.19 -9.62 -3.32
C LEU A 688 19.48 -10.97 -3.18
N LEU A 689 19.03 -11.50 -4.31
CA LEU A 689 18.30 -12.75 -4.38
C LEU A 689 19.10 -13.97 -3.90
N GLN A 690 18.39 -14.95 -3.33
CA GLN A 690 18.97 -16.25 -3.03
C GLN A 690 18.82 -17.19 -4.24
N LEU A 691 19.92 -17.80 -4.68
CA LEU A 691 19.90 -18.71 -5.82
C LEU A 691 19.43 -20.12 -5.41
N ASP A 692 18.52 -20.68 -6.20
CA ASP A 692 18.10 -22.08 -6.11
C ASP A 692 19.28 -23.00 -6.49
N PRO A 693 19.63 -24.02 -5.69
CA PRO A 693 20.64 -25.03 -6.03
C PRO A 693 20.45 -25.69 -7.40
N LEU A 694 19.20 -25.88 -7.85
CA LEU A 694 18.86 -26.48 -9.15
C LEU A 694 18.98 -25.50 -10.32
N LEU A 695 19.06 -24.19 -10.04
CA LEU A 695 19.18 -23.13 -11.05
C LEU A 695 18.19 -23.26 -12.22
N LYS A 696 16.96 -23.75 -12.00
CA LYS A 696 15.95 -23.83 -13.08
C LYS A 696 15.63 -22.44 -13.64
N LYS A 697 15.42 -21.48 -12.75
CA LYS A 697 15.28 -20.04 -13.00
C LYS A 697 15.88 -19.29 -11.80
N ILE A 698 16.27 -18.04 -12.00
CA ILE A 698 16.49 -17.12 -10.89
C ILE A 698 15.12 -16.75 -10.28
N ARG A 699 15.00 -16.81 -8.95
CA ARG A 699 13.84 -16.35 -8.19
C ARG A 699 14.13 -14.95 -7.63
N GLY A 700 13.09 -14.14 -7.42
CA GLY A 700 13.20 -12.77 -6.93
C GLY A 700 12.34 -11.80 -7.73
N HIS A 701 12.03 -10.64 -7.16
CA HIS A 701 11.27 -9.58 -7.82
C HIS A 701 12.11 -8.84 -8.87
N ALA A 702 11.46 -8.07 -9.74
CA ALA A 702 12.14 -7.35 -10.83
C ALA A 702 13.30 -6.45 -10.32
N SER A 703 13.11 -5.74 -9.21
CA SER A 703 14.16 -4.87 -8.62
C SER A 703 15.37 -5.67 -8.15
N GLU A 704 15.15 -6.80 -7.46
CA GLU A 704 16.20 -7.71 -6.99
C GLU A 704 16.97 -8.34 -8.16
N VAL A 705 16.28 -8.74 -9.22
CA VAL A 705 16.93 -9.27 -10.43
C VAL A 705 17.75 -8.18 -11.10
N TRP A 706 17.24 -6.95 -11.19
CA TRP A 706 18.02 -5.85 -11.74
C TRP A 706 19.28 -5.56 -10.91
N LEU A 707 19.15 -5.55 -9.59
CA LEU A 707 20.26 -5.40 -8.67
C LEU A 707 21.30 -6.51 -8.87
N PHE A 708 20.85 -7.77 -8.96
CA PHE A 708 21.70 -8.93 -9.20
C PHE A 708 22.45 -8.83 -10.53
N VAL A 709 21.76 -8.53 -11.63
CA VAL A 709 22.38 -8.35 -12.96
C VAL A 709 23.43 -7.26 -12.92
N ARG A 710 23.15 -6.15 -12.25
CA ARG A 710 24.05 -5.01 -12.18
C ARG A 710 25.27 -5.29 -11.31
N LEU A 711 25.10 -5.99 -10.19
CA LEU A 711 26.17 -6.36 -9.26
C LEU A 711 26.87 -7.69 -9.62
N PHE A 712 26.40 -8.41 -10.63
CA PHE A 712 26.95 -9.69 -11.05
C PHE A 712 28.48 -9.68 -11.25
N PRO A 713 29.08 -8.64 -11.88
CA PRO A 713 30.53 -8.55 -11.98
C PRO A 713 31.27 -8.53 -10.64
N PHE A 714 30.70 -7.89 -9.61
CA PHE A 714 31.29 -7.88 -8.27
C PHE A 714 31.13 -9.22 -7.54
N LEU A 715 30.02 -9.92 -7.81
CA LEU A 715 29.71 -11.20 -7.19
C LEU A 715 30.55 -12.34 -7.74
N LEU A 716 30.91 -12.32 -9.04
CA LEU A 716 31.60 -13.44 -9.69
C LEU A 716 32.95 -13.08 -10.34
N GLY A 717 33.21 -11.80 -10.64
CA GLY A 717 34.31 -11.40 -11.52
C GLY A 717 35.71 -11.86 -11.11
N ASP A 718 36.01 -11.95 -9.81
CA ASP A 718 37.32 -12.43 -9.32
C ASP A 718 37.49 -13.95 -9.43
N LYS A 719 36.43 -14.69 -9.78
CA LYS A 719 36.46 -16.14 -10.03
C LYS A 719 36.46 -16.49 -11.51
N VAL A 720 36.22 -15.51 -12.38
CA VAL A 720 36.31 -15.69 -13.84
C VAL A 720 37.77 -15.89 -14.21
N GLN A 721 38.09 -17.06 -14.79
CA GLN A 721 39.46 -17.41 -15.18
C GLN A 721 39.80 -16.97 -16.61
N ASP A 722 38.78 -16.80 -17.46
CA ASP A 722 38.91 -16.36 -18.84
C ASP A 722 37.89 -15.25 -19.11
N LEU A 723 38.39 -14.02 -19.25
CA LEU A 723 37.58 -12.83 -19.52
C LEU A 723 37.06 -12.79 -20.96
N GLU A 724 37.66 -13.57 -21.85
CA GLU A 724 37.26 -13.64 -23.25
C GLU A 724 36.19 -14.70 -23.50
N ASP A 725 35.83 -15.48 -22.47
CA ASP A 725 34.83 -16.53 -22.51
C ASP A 725 33.48 -16.00 -23.09
N PRO A 726 32.89 -16.71 -24.06
CA PRO A 726 31.72 -16.22 -24.77
C PRO A 726 30.48 -16.12 -23.88
N VAL A 727 30.32 -16.97 -22.85
CA VAL A 727 29.18 -16.89 -21.92
C VAL A 727 29.37 -15.76 -20.92
N TRP A 728 30.60 -15.53 -20.44
CA TRP A 728 30.91 -14.35 -19.63
C TRP A 728 30.62 -13.04 -20.36
N LYS A 729 31.09 -12.92 -21.61
CA LYS A 729 30.77 -11.77 -22.47
C LYS A 729 29.26 -11.63 -22.71
N LEU A 730 28.54 -12.74 -22.84
CA LEU A 730 27.08 -12.71 -23.00
C LEU A 730 26.37 -12.16 -21.75
N CYS A 731 26.86 -12.47 -20.54
CA CYS A 731 26.35 -11.88 -19.29
C CYS A 731 26.52 -10.35 -19.30
N LEU A 732 27.73 -9.88 -19.63
CA LEU A 732 28.05 -8.46 -19.71
C LEU A 732 27.24 -7.77 -20.81
N LEU A 733 27.02 -8.45 -21.94
CA LEU A 733 26.20 -7.95 -23.04
C LEU A 733 24.74 -7.77 -22.63
N LEU A 734 24.14 -8.74 -21.93
CA LEU A 734 22.77 -8.59 -21.39
C LEU A 734 22.68 -7.45 -20.38
N LYS A 735 23.69 -7.33 -19.49
CA LYS A 735 23.79 -6.19 -18.55
C LYS A 735 23.80 -4.87 -19.32
N SER A 736 24.62 -4.74 -20.36
CA SER A 736 24.65 -3.54 -21.20
C SER A 736 23.32 -3.30 -21.89
N VAL A 737 22.68 -4.31 -22.49
CA VAL A 737 21.31 -4.15 -23.06
C VAL A 737 20.36 -3.56 -22.03
N CYS A 738 20.37 -4.07 -20.79
CA CYS A 738 19.54 -3.52 -19.71
C CYS A 738 19.88 -2.05 -19.38
N GLU A 739 21.17 -1.68 -19.31
CA GLU A 739 21.59 -0.30 -19.05
C GLU A 739 21.07 0.69 -20.11
N TYR A 740 20.96 0.27 -21.37
CA TYR A 740 20.37 1.08 -22.46
C TYR A 740 18.83 1.08 -22.41
N VAL A 741 18.19 -0.06 -22.22
CA VAL A 741 16.72 -0.16 -22.17
C VAL A 741 16.14 0.60 -20.98
N PHE A 742 16.83 0.57 -19.84
CA PHE A 742 16.42 1.24 -18.60
C PHE A 742 16.92 2.69 -18.53
N ALA A 743 17.45 3.24 -19.62
CA ALA A 743 17.90 4.62 -19.66
C ALA A 743 16.71 5.58 -19.58
N PRO A 744 16.67 6.49 -18.59
CA PRO A 744 15.61 7.49 -18.47
C PRO A 744 15.69 8.56 -19.56
N THR A 745 16.82 8.63 -20.26
CA THR A 745 17.05 9.46 -21.44
C THR A 745 17.98 8.70 -22.38
N ILE A 746 17.69 8.73 -23.69
CA ILE A 746 18.45 7.99 -24.70
C ILE A 746 18.51 8.77 -26.01
N SER A 747 19.67 8.81 -26.66
CA SER A 747 19.83 9.49 -27.96
C SER A 747 19.57 8.55 -29.14
N GLU A 748 19.31 9.12 -30.33
CA GLU A 748 19.16 8.33 -31.56
C GLU A 748 20.38 7.44 -31.86
N ILE A 749 21.59 7.94 -31.62
CA ILE A 749 22.84 7.17 -31.78
C ILE A 749 22.85 5.97 -30.83
N GLN A 750 22.41 6.16 -29.58
CA GLN A 750 22.30 5.09 -28.61
C GLN A 750 21.23 4.06 -28.99
N LEU A 751 20.15 4.45 -29.65
CA LEU A 751 19.15 3.49 -30.16
C LEU A 751 19.71 2.60 -31.26
N VAL A 752 20.53 3.15 -32.18
CA VAL A 752 21.23 2.35 -33.18
C VAL A 752 22.17 1.35 -32.50
N LYS A 753 22.89 1.80 -31.47
CA LYS A 753 23.76 0.92 -30.67
C LYS A 753 22.97 -0.16 -29.94
N LEU A 754 21.86 0.19 -29.29
CA LEU A 754 20.97 -0.74 -28.60
C LEU A 754 20.47 -1.84 -29.55
N LYS A 755 20.04 -1.46 -30.76
CA LYS A 755 19.64 -2.43 -31.79
C LYS A 755 20.76 -3.43 -32.11
N GLY A 756 21.99 -2.94 -32.27
CA GLY A 756 23.17 -3.78 -32.48
C GLY A 756 23.48 -4.70 -31.30
N LEU A 757 23.38 -4.20 -30.06
CA LEU A 757 23.61 -4.97 -28.83
C LEU A 757 22.57 -6.09 -28.67
N ILE A 758 21.28 -5.79 -28.91
CA ILE A 758 20.20 -6.79 -28.84
C ILE A 758 20.39 -7.87 -29.90
N PHE A 759 20.70 -7.47 -31.14
CA PHE A 759 21.01 -8.42 -32.22
C PHE A 759 22.14 -9.37 -31.83
N GLN A 760 23.27 -8.81 -31.35
CA GLN A 760 24.42 -9.60 -30.91
C GLN A 760 24.06 -10.53 -29.75
N TYR A 761 23.27 -10.06 -28.79
CA TYR A 761 22.83 -10.83 -27.63
C TYR A 761 22.00 -12.04 -28.05
N VAL A 762 20.92 -11.80 -28.80
CA VAL A 762 19.94 -12.82 -29.21
C VAL A 762 20.61 -13.89 -30.08
N GLU A 763 21.43 -13.48 -31.06
CA GLU A 763 22.17 -14.39 -31.94
C GLU A 763 23.21 -15.22 -31.18
N THR A 764 23.98 -14.58 -30.30
CA THR A 764 25.04 -15.27 -29.54
C THR A 764 24.43 -16.24 -28.54
N ARG A 765 23.36 -15.84 -27.85
CA ARG A 765 22.65 -16.71 -26.89
C ARG A 765 22.10 -17.95 -27.58
N ALA A 766 21.47 -17.81 -28.75
CA ALA A 766 20.95 -18.94 -29.51
C ALA A 766 22.05 -19.88 -30.04
N LYS A 767 23.23 -19.34 -30.37
CA LYS A 767 24.39 -20.15 -30.79
C LYS A 767 25.04 -20.92 -29.65
N LEU A 768 25.13 -20.32 -28.45
CA LEU A 768 25.83 -20.91 -27.30
C LEU A 768 24.96 -21.93 -26.55
N PHE A 769 23.64 -21.79 -26.57
CA PHE A 769 22.73 -22.62 -25.81
C PHE A 769 21.66 -23.26 -26.70
N ASN A 770 21.55 -24.58 -26.63
CA ASN A 770 20.45 -25.35 -27.24
C ASN A 770 19.18 -25.31 -26.35
N ALA A 771 18.83 -24.12 -25.86
CA ALA A 771 17.63 -23.87 -25.06
C ALA A 771 16.67 -23.02 -25.87
N ASP A 772 15.36 -23.23 -25.71
CA ASP A 772 14.38 -22.48 -26.49
C ASP A 772 14.43 -20.97 -26.22
N MET A 773 14.25 -20.19 -27.29
CA MET A 773 14.05 -18.75 -27.21
C MET A 773 12.61 -18.45 -26.81
N GLN A 774 12.44 -17.76 -25.70
CA GLN A 774 11.11 -17.29 -25.29
C GLN A 774 10.60 -16.15 -26.20
N PRO A 775 9.27 -15.99 -26.35
CA PRO A 775 8.67 -14.83 -27.04
C PRO A 775 9.20 -13.48 -26.55
N LYS A 776 9.52 -13.37 -25.25
CA LYS A 776 10.12 -12.17 -24.65
C LYS A 776 11.47 -11.76 -25.29
N HIS A 777 12.28 -12.72 -25.78
CA HIS A 777 13.49 -12.38 -26.54
C HIS A 777 13.16 -11.73 -27.87
N HIS A 778 12.11 -12.21 -28.55
CA HIS A 778 11.64 -11.60 -29.79
C HIS A 778 11.04 -10.21 -29.54
N TYR A 779 10.33 -10.01 -28.42
CA TYR A 779 9.84 -8.67 -28.05
C TYR A 779 10.99 -7.68 -27.86
N MET A 780 12.08 -8.09 -27.21
CA MET A 780 13.29 -7.27 -27.08
C MET A 780 13.87 -6.84 -28.44
N CYS A 781 13.80 -7.67 -29.49
CA CYS A 781 14.25 -7.30 -30.83
C CYS A 781 13.56 -6.06 -31.40
N HIS A 782 12.39 -5.67 -30.87
CA HIS A 782 11.66 -4.47 -31.27
C HIS A 782 11.99 -3.23 -30.41
N TYR A 783 12.75 -3.35 -29.32
CA TYR A 783 12.84 -2.29 -28.31
C TYR A 783 13.47 -1.00 -28.82
N ALA A 784 14.45 -1.08 -29.72
CA ALA A 784 15.05 0.10 -30.33
C ALA A 784 14.01 0.89 -31.13
N GLU A 785 13.26 0.22 -32.00
CA GLU A 785 12.16 0.82 -32.77
C GLU A 785 11.00 1.28 -31.87
N LEU A 786 10.60 0.47 -30.90
CA LEU A 786 9.55 0.83 -29.94
C LEU A 786 9.91 2.08 -29.14
N THR A 787 11.18 2.31 -28.84
CA THR A 787 11.63 3.55 -28.19
C THR A 787 11.45 4.77 -29.10
N THR A 788 11.57 4.61 -30.43
CA THR A 788 11.27 5.71 -31.38
C THR A 788 9.77 6.04 -31.48
N PHE A 789 8.91 5.07 -31.16
CA PHE A 789 7.46 5.27 -31.07
C PHE A 789 7.07 5.90 -29.75
N PHE A 790 7.56 5.34 -28.65
CA PHE A 790 7.06 5.61 -27.30
C PHE A 790 7.93 6.54 -26.46
N GLY A 791 9.10 6.98 -26.94
CA GLY A 791 10.14 7.53 -26.07
C GLY A 791 10.75 6.44 -25.17
N PRO A 792 11.52 6.81 -24.12
CA PRO A 792 12.25 5.83 -23.32
C PRO A 792 11.29 4.87 -22.60
N LEU A 793 11.43 3.55 -22.85
CA LEU A 793 10.45 2.55 -22.42
C LEU A 793 10.31 2.44 -20.89
N ILE A 794 11.35 2.81 -20.13
CA ILE A 794 11.28 2.89 -18.66
C ILE A 794 10.22 3.90 -18.17
N ARG A 795 9.80 4.86 -19.00
CA ARG A 795 8.74 5.83 -18.67
C ARG A 795 7.33 5.23 -18.73
N LEU A 796 7.19 4.02 -19.31
CA LEU A 796 5.91 3.34 -19.55
C LEU A 796 5.88 1.90 -18.99
N TRP A 797 6.90 1.46 -18.25
CA TRP A 797 6.87 0.15 -17.59
C TRP A 797 5.92 0.14 -16.38
N THR A 798 5.58 -1.05 -15.89
CA THR A 798 4.38 -1.23 -15.04
C THR A 798 4.66 -1.25 -13.54
N MET A 799 5.93 -1.32 -13.10
CA MET A 799 6.28 -1.54 -11.68
C MET A 799 5.61 -0.55 -10.71
N ARG A 800 5.46 0.74 -11.09
CA ARG A 800 4.83 1.74 -10.20
C ARG A 800 3.32 1.60 -10.12
N PHE A 801 2.69 1.06 -11.16
CA PHE A 801 1.27 0.73 -11.10
C PHE A 801 1.03 -0.51 -10.25
N GLU A 802 1.87 -1.54 -10.36
CA GLU A 802 1.80 -2.73 -9.50
C GLU A 802 1.96 -2.39 -8.02
N ALA A 803 2.87 -1.47 -7.68
CA ALA A 803 3.01 -0.97 -6.31
C ALA A 803 1.71 -0.34 -5.74
N ARG A 804 0.78 0.11 -6.59
CA ARG A 804 -0.54 0.59 -6.14
C ARG A 804 -1.41 -0.54 -5.57
N HIS A 805 -1.18 -1.79 -5.98
CA HIS A 805 -1.92 -2.96 -5.48
C HIS A 805 -1.69 -3.20 -4.00
N VAL A 806 -0.52 -2.86 -3.46
CA VAL A 806 -0.21 -2.95 -2.02
C VAL A 806 -1.27 -2.26 -1.17
N PHE A 807 -1.70 -1.06 -1.58
CA PHE A 807 -2.77 -0.33 -0.89
C PHE A 807 -4.08 -1.14 -0.84
N PHE A 808 -4.48 -1.75 -1.96
CA PHE A 808 -5.70 -2.55 -2.03
C PHE A 808 -5.58 -3.88 -1.31
N LYS A 809 -4.42 -4.54 -1.36
CA LYS A 809 -4.10 -5.74 -0.58
C LYS A 809 -4.24 -5.44 0.91
N ASN A 810 -3.62 -4.37 1.39
CA ASN A 810 -3.70 -3.93 2.79
C ASN A 810 -5.14 -3.55 3.18
N ALA A 811 -5.87 -2.84 2.31
CA ALA A 811 -7.25 -2.45 2.57
C ALA A 811 -8.19 -3.67 2.69
N ALA A 812 -7.99 -4.69 1.86
CA ALA A 812 -8.73 -5.95 1.94
C ALA A 812 -8.45 -6.68 3.27
N GLN A 813 -7.17 -6.84 3.62
CA GLN A 813 -6.74 -7.50 4.85
C GLN A 813 -7.22 -6.76 6.10
N ALA A 814 -7.11 -5.43 6.13
CA ALA A 814 -7.59 -4.61 7.26
C ALA A 814 -9.11 -4.68 7.43
N SER A 815 -9.85 -4.81 6.32
CA SER A 815 -11.32 -4.84 6.35
C SER A 815 -11.89 -6.21 6.68
N ASN A 816 -11.20 -7.31 6.32
CA ASN A 816 -11.67 -8.70 6.47
C ASN A 816 -13.13 -8.91 5.97
N ASN A 817 -13.56 -8.15 4.95
CA ASN A 817 -14.91 -8.18 4.39
C ASN A 817 -14.88 -8.41 2.88
N PHE A 818 -15.18 -9.63 2.47
CA PHE A 818 -15.08 -10.06 1.07
C PHE A 818 -16.44 -10.21 0.36
N LYS A 819 -17.55 -9.83 1.01
CA LYS A 819 -18.91 -9.95 0.42
C LYS A 819 -19.02 -9.12 -0.86
N ASN A 820 -18.66 -7.85 -0.77
CA ASN A 820 -18.52 -6.92 -1.89
C ASN A 820 -17.16 -6.23 -1.76
N ILE A 821 -16.10 -6.99 -2.09
CA ILE A 821 -14.72 -6.53 -1.91
C ILE A 821 -14.43 -5.27 -2.73
N THR A 822 -14.93 -5.19 -3.97
CA THR A 822 -14.71 -4.03 -4.84
C THR A 822 -15.33 -2.75 -4.26
N ALA A 823 -16.53 -2.83 -3.67
CA ALA A 823 -17.14 -1.69 -2.95
C ALA A 823 -16.31 -1.26 -1.74
N THR A 824 -15.80 -2.23 -0.97
CA THR A 824 -14.99 -1.97 0.23
C THR A 824 -13.68 -1.26 -0.14
N LEU A 825 -13.00 -1.76 -1.17
CA LEU A 825 -11.74 -1.21 -1.67
C LEU A 825 -11.92 0.20 -2.23
N VAL A 826 -12.97 0.43 -3.02
CA VAL A 826 -13.28 1.78 -3.52
C VAL A 826 -13.60 2.74 -2.39
N SER A 827 -14.37 2.31 -1.37
CA SER A 827 -14.62 3.16 -0.20
C SER A 827 -13.33 3.56 0.53
N LYS A 828 -12.34 2.67 0.62
CA LYS A 828 -11.03 2.99 1.22
C LYS A 828 -10.19 3.88 0.31
N TYR A 829 -10.19 3.61 -1.00
CA TYR A 829 -9.51 4.45 -1.99
C TYR A 829 -10.01 5.91 -1.94
N VAL A 830 -11.32 6.14 -1.86
CA VAL A 830 -11.89 7.50 -1.83
C VAL A 830 -11.41 8.28 -0.59
N LEU A 831 -11.29 7.63 0.57
CA LEU A 831 -10.74 8.26 1.78
C LEU A 831 -9.24 8.56 1.62
N ASN A 832 -8.47 7.61 1.05
CA ASN A 832 -7.06 7.79 0.74
C ASN A 832 -6.83 8.95 -0.23
N PHE A 833 -7.64 9.03 -1.28
CA PHE A 833 -7.62 10.10 -2.27
C PHE A 833 -7.92 11.45 -1.59
N ALA A 834 -9.00 11.54 -0.82
CA ALA A 834 -9.36 12.77 -0.13
C ALA A 834 -8.25 13.26 0.82
N TYR A 835 -7.53 12.35 1.49
CA TYR A 835 -6.38 12.70 2.35
C TYR A 835 -5.24 13.34 1.56
N LYS A 836 -4.88 12.76 0.41
CA LYS A 836 -3.77 13.24 -0.43
C LYS A 836 -3.97 14.66 -0.92
N PHE A 837 -5.21 15.05 -1.22
CA PHE A 837 -5.57 16.41 -1.63
C PHE A 837 -5.80 17.38 -0.45
N THR A 838 -5.39 17.00 0.77
CA THR A 838 -5.33 17.94 1.91
C THR A 838 -3.96 18.64 2.04
N GLY A 839 -2.98 18.25 1.22
CA GLY A 839 -1.66 18.88 1.10
C GLY A 839 -1.25 19.04 -0.37
N ASN A 840 0.00 19.43 -0.64
CA ASN A 840 0.51 19.47 -2.01
C ASN A 840 0.92 18.06 -2.46
N MET A 841 0.47 17.62 -3.63
CA MET A 841 0.87 16.31 -4.16
C MET A 841 2.30 16.27 -4.69
N CYS A 842 2.78 17.39 -5.25
CA CYS A 842 4.07 17.44 -5.94
C CYS A 842 5.04 18.43 -5.25
N THR A 843 5.80 17.92 -4.29
CA THR A 843 7.01 18.60 -3.77
C THR A 843 8.25 18.17 -4.58
N SER A 844 9.06 19.15 -4.98
CA SER A 844 10.28 18.92 -5.78
C SER A 844 11.51 18.62 -4.93
N ILE A 845 11.56 19.16 -3.71
CA ILE A 845 12.64 18.97 -2.73
C ILE A 845 11.95 18.62 -1.42
N SER A 846 12.39 17.56 -0.76
CA SER A 846 11.95 17.19 0.59
C SER A 846 13.16 16.70 1.39
N PHE A 847 13.15 16.97 2.69
CA PHE A 847 14.15 16.48 3.64
C PHE A 847 13.54 16.49 5.05
N ARG A 848 14.14 15.74 5.98
CA ARG A 848 13.68 15.77 7.36
C ARG A 848 14.24 17.02 8.04
N PRO A 849 13.46 17.79 8.83
CA PRO A 849 13.96 18.99 9.48
C PRO A 849 15.21 18.76 10.35
N GLN A 850 15.34 17.57 10.92
CA GLN A 850 16.51 17.14 11.71
C GLN A 850 17.79 16.89 10.90
N ASP A 851 17.66 16.77 9.57
CA ASP A 851 18.79 16.59 8.66
C ASP A 851 19.39 17.95 8.25
N GLU A 852 18.71 19.06 8.54
CA GLU A 852 19.20 20.41 8.32
C GLU A 852 20.13 20.86 9.45
N SER A 853 21.25 21.47 9.10
CA SER A 853 22.20 22.04 10.05
C SER A 853 22.80 23.34 9.51
N ASN A 854 23.23 24.22 10.40
CA ASN A 854 24.04 25.38 10.00
C ASN A 854 25.32 24.89 9.31
N LEU A 855 25.89 25.73 8.44
CA LEU A 855 27.20 25.46 7.87
C LEU A 855 28.22 25.25 9.01
N THR A 856 28.95 24.14 8.97
CA THR A 856 30.00 23.86 9.97
C THR A 856 31.14 24.85 9.85
N GLN A 857 31.64 25.34 11.00
CA GLN A 857 32.76 26.29 11.03
C GLN A 857 34.13 25.65 10.71
N ASP A 858 34.23 24.32 10.77
CA ASP A 858 35.47 23.55 10.58
C ASP A 858 35.70 23.08 9.12
N LEU A 859 35.13 23.76 8.13
CA LEU A 859 35.33 23.42 6.72
C LEU A 859 36.73 23.84 6.24
N LEU A 860 37.33 23.05 5.36
CA LEU A 860 38.59 23.41 4.70
C LEU A 860 38.43 24.71 3.89
N PRO A 861 39.42 25.62 3.86
CA PRO A 861 39.32 26.89 3.13
C PRO A 861 38.92 26.72 1.66
N GLU A 862 39.47 25.70 0.99
CA GLU A 862 39.16 25.37 -0.40
C GLU A 862 37.67 25.01 -0.62
N ILE A 863 37.00 24.46 0.38
CA ILE A 863 35.56 24.19 0.33
C ILE A 863 34.78 25.47 0.56
N VAL A 864 35.20 26.31 1.51
CA VAL A 864 34.55 27.60 1.80
C VAL A 864 34.56 28.50 0.56
N ASP A 865 35.67 28.53 -0.17
CA ASP A 865 35.82 29.33 -1.41
C ASP A 865 34.86 28.88 -2.54
N LEU A 866 34.36 27.64 -2.50
CA LEU A 866 33.40 27.11 -3.46
C LEU A 866 31.94 27.34 -3.06
N ILE A 867 31.66 27.73 -1.81
CA ILE A 867 30.29 27.86 -1.30
C ILE A 867 29.73 29.24 -1.70
N PRO A 868 28.63 29.29 -2.48
CA PRO A 868 27.97 30.55 -2.81
C PRO A 868 27.27 31.12 -1.56
N ASP A 869 27.59 32.36 -1.20
CA ASP A 869 27.00 33.10 -0.09
C ASP A 869 26.83 32.28 1.22
N PRO A 870 27.95 31.96 1.91
CA PRO A 870 27.95 31.01 3.04
C PRO A 870 26.97 31.32 4.18
N SER A 871 26.59 32.59 4.38
CA SER A 871 25.63 33.01 5.40
C SER A 871 24.19 32.57 5.12
N GLU A 872 23.84 32.31 3.86
CA GLU A 872 22.50 31.88 3.45
C GLU A 872 22.39 30.35 3.27
N GLN A 873 23.51 29.62 3.40
CA GLN A 873 23.58 28.20 3.13
C GLN A 873 23.38 27.36 4.39
N ARG A 874 22.65 26.26 4.21
CA ARG A 874 22.45 25.20 5.20
C ARG A 874 23.10 23.93 4.67
N THR A 875 23.59 23.09 5.57
CA THR A 875 24.04 21.74 5.21
C THR A 875 22.93 20.75 5.47
N LEU A 876 22.74 19.81 4.55
CA LEU A 876 21.79 18.71 4.69
C LEU A 876 22.56 17.39 4.82
N LYS A 877 22.17 16.55 5.78
CA LYS A 877 22.69 15.16 5.87
C LYS A 877 22.19 14.31 4.70
N SER A 878 20.97 14.58 4.25
CA SER A 878 20.31 13.91 3.15
C SER A 878 19.23 14.83 2.59
N VAL A 879 18.98 14.74 1.29
CA VAL A 879 17.88 15.43 0.63
C VAL A 879 17.27 14.55 -0.46
N ASP A 880 15.95 14.55 -0.56
CA ASP A 880 15.21 13.93 -1.65
C ASP A 880 14.85 15.01 -2.67
N ILE A 881 15.43 14.92 -3.86
CA ILE A 881 15.10 15.80 -4.99
C ILE A 881 14.36 14.97 -6.02
N TYR A 882 13.09 15.31 -6.26
CA TYR A 882 12.17 14.56 -7.12
C TYR A 882 12.11 13.05 -6.80
N GLY A 883 12.17 12.66 -5.52
CA GLY A 883 12.14 11.26 -5.09
C GLY A 883 13.46 10.49 -5.28
N ILE A 884 14.54 11.23 -5.53
CA ILE A 884 15.91 10.70 -5.56
C ILE A 884 16.65 11.25 -4.35
N LYS A 885 17.09 10.33 -3.48
CA LYS A 885 17.88 10.65 -2.29
C LYS A 885 19.33 10.94 -2.67
N TYR A 886 19.85 12.07 -2.19
CA TYR A 886 21.26 12.47 -2.27
C TYR A 886 21.79 12.66 -0.85
N GLU A 887 22.97 12.13 -0.58
CA GLU A 887 23.65 12.23 0.71
C GLU A 887 25.18 12.18 0.50
N PRO A 888 25.98 12.72 1.43
CA PRO A 888 27.44 12.61 1.37
C PRO A 888 27.92 11.16 1.27
N GLY A 889 28.97 10.93 0.47
CA GLY A 889 29.55 9.62 0.18
C GLY A 889 28.99 8.91 -1.05
N LEU A 890 27.87 9.39 -1.62
CA LEU A 890 27.39 8.93 -2.93
C LEU A 890 28.16 9.59 -4.08
N TRP A 891 28.13 8.97 -5.26
CA TRP A 891 28.89 9.38 -6.43
C TRP A 891 28.00 9.86 -7.57
N LEU A 892 28.30 11.02 -8.12
CA LEU A 892 27.60 11.63 -9.24
C LEU A 892 28.39 11.42 -10.54
N ILE A 893 27.69 11.20 -11.66
CA ILE A 893 28.31 11.19 -12.98
C ILE A 893 28.32 12.63 -13.50
N LEU A 894 29.52 13.17 -13.71
CA LEU A 894 29.75 14.56 -14.14
C LEU A 894 30.04 14.67 -15.65
N GLY A 895 30.37 13.54 -16.30
CA GLY A 895 30.62 13.48 -17.73
C GLY A 895 31.29 12.18 -18.13
N SER A 896 31.55 12.02 -19.43
CA SER A 896 32.27 10.89 -19.98
C SER A 896 33.32 11.34 -21.02
N THR A 897 34.36 10.55 -21.23
CA THR A 897 35.36 10.77 -22.28
C THR A 897 35.96 9.43 -22.68
N ASN A 898 35.95 9.07 -23.98
CA ASN A 898 36.53 7.82 -24.49
C ASN A 898 36.08 6.55 -23.71
N LYS A 899 34.79 6.46 -23.38
CA LYS A 899 34.19 5.42 -22.52
C LYS A 899 34.58 5.44 -21.04
N ASP A 900 35.53 6.26 -20.62
CA ASP A 900 35.81 6.53 -19.21
C ASP A 900 34.81 7.57 -18.67
N LEU A 901 34.67 7.63 -17.34
CA LEU A 901 33.77 8.56 -16.67
C LEU A 901 34.54 9.61 -15.87
N LYS A 902 33.98 10.82 -15.83
CA LYS A 902 34.29 11.84 -14.83
C LYS A 902 33.22 11.75 -13.76
N VAL A 903 33.61 11.46 -12.53
CA VAL A 903 32.67 11.23 -11.41
C VAL A 903 33.01 12.15 -10.24
N GLY A 904 32.02 12.45 -9.39
CA GLY A 904 32.20 13.29 -8.21
C GLY A 904 31.63 12.63 -6.96
N GLU A 905 32.45 12.41 -5.94
CA GLU A 905 31.98 11.99 -4.60
C GLU A 905 31.36 13.19 -3.89
N ILE A 906 30.10 13.08 -3.45
CA ILE A 906 29.43 14.13 -2.69
C ILE A 906 30.09 14.27 -1.32
N LEU A 907 30.66 15.43 -1.03
CA LEU A 907 31.20 15.77 0.28
C LEU A 907 30.16 16.50 1.13
N LEU A 908 29.44 17.45 0.54
CA LEU A 908 28.41 18.24 1.21
C LEU A 908 27.20 18.46 0.31
N VAL A 909 26.03 18.46 0.92
CA VAL A 909 24.77 18.90 0.32
C VAL A 909 24.41 20.25 0.91
N LEU A 910 24.27 21.26 0.07
CA LEU A 910 23.99 22.64 0.44
C LEU A 910 22.57 23.03 0.02
N TYR A 911 21.85 23.74 0.88
CA TYR A 911 20.50 24.23 0.62
C TYR A 911 20.35 25.69 1.06
N ASN A 912 19.83 26.55 0.18
CA ASN A 912 19.63 27.98 0.43
C ASN A 912 18.14 28.37 0.65
N GLY A 913 17.26 27.38 0.88
CA GLY A 913 15.81 27.61 0.96
C GLY A 913 15.07 27.52 -0.39
N LYS A 914 15.79 27.40 -1.52
CA LYS A 914 15.20 27.28 -2.87
C LYS A 914 15.82 26.18 -3.70
N GLU A 915 17.14 26.09 -3.71
CA GLU A 915 17.93 25.22 -4.57
C GLU A 915 18.90 24.37 -3.75
N VAL A 916 19.27 23.21 -4.30
CA VAL A 916 20.26 22.30 -3.72
C VAL A 916 21.52 22.29 -4.58
N ASN A 917 22.67 22.50 -3.94
CA ASN A 917 23.98 22.38 -4.55
C ASN A 917 24.80 21.27 -3.87
N PHE A 918 25.76 20.70 -4.61
CA PHE A 918 26.64 19.64 -4.14
C PHE A 918 28.08 20.08 -4.24
N ILE A 919 28.81 20.02 -3.12
CA ILE A 919 30.28 20.07 -3.16
C ILE A 919 30.77 18.65 -3.40
N VAL A 920 31.56 18.48 -4.46
CA VAL A 920 32.04 17.18 -4.90
C VAL A 920 33.56 17.12 -4.98
N LYS A 921 34.10 15.93 -4.69
CA LYS A 921 35.48 15.58 -5.00
C LYS A 921 35.51 14.85 -6.33
N ILE A 922 36.11 15.45 -7.35
CA ILE A 922 36.07 14.96 -8.73
C ILE A 922 37.18 13.95 -8.97
N HIS A 923 36.85 12.81 -9.59
CA HIS A 923 37.77 11.74 -9.97
C HIS A 923 37.56 11.29 -11.42
N LYS A 924 38.60 10.66 -11.98
CA LYS A 924 38.47 9.85 -13.20
C LYS A 924 38.13 8.40 -12.83
N ALA A 925 37.16 7.80 -13.52
CA ALA A 925 36.84 6.38 -13.38
C ALA A 925 37.01 5.66 -14.72
N ILE A 926 37.88 4.65 -14.75
CA ILE A 926 38.28 3.94 -15.97
C ILE A 926 37.35 2.75 -16.21
N ASN A 927 36.87 2.58 -17.44
CA ASN A 927 36.06 1.42 -17.79
C ASN A 927 36.89 0.12 -17.72
N SER A 928 36.47 -0.83 -16.90
CA SER A 928 37.18 -2.12 -16.75
C SER A 928 36.99 -3.07 -17.93
N ASN A 929 36.03 -2.79 -18.83
CA ASN A 929 35.45 -3.73 -19.80
C ASN A 929 34.83 -4.99 -19.16
N GLN A 930 34.66 -5.00 -17.83
CA GLN A 930 34.02 -6.08 -17.07
C GLN A 930 32.66 -5.65 -16.48
N GLY A 931 32.06 -4.58 -17.01
CA GLY A 931 30.76 -4.08 -16.57
C GLY A 931 30.79 -3.18 -15.33
N PHE A 932 31.98 -2.73 -14.88
CA PHE A 932 32.15 -1.72 -13.84
C PHE A 932 33.26 -0.72 -14.19
N TYR A 933 33.34 0.38 -13.43
CA TYR A 933 34.33 1.44 -13.61
C TYR A 933 35.22 1.53 -12.38
N ALA A 934 36.54 1.52 -12.55
CA ALA A 934 37.50 1.63 -11.45
C ALA A 934 37.91 3.10 -11.23
N ILE A 935 37.60 3.65 -10.06
CA ILE A 935 37.93 5.02 -9.68
C ILE A 935 39.45 5.13 -9.46
N GLN A 936 40.06 6.13 -10.08
CA GLN A 936 41.47 6.44 -9.89
C GLN A 936 41.66 7.35 -8.67
N PRO A 937 42.59 7.01 -7.76
CA PRO A 937 42.86 7.79 -6.56
C PRO A 937 43.64 9.08 -6.84
N GLU A 938 44.30 9.18 -7.99
CA GLU A 938 45.21 10.27 -8.34
C GLU A 938 44.48 11.48 -8.95
N ALA A 939 44.82 12.69 -8.50
CA ALA A 939 44.34 14.00 -8.98
C ALA A 939 42.84 14.28 -8.76
N SER A 940 42.44 14.39 -7.49
CA SER A 940 41.11 14.88 -7.14
C SER A 940 41.05 16.40 -7.04
N VAL A 941 40.11 17.02 -7.75
CA VAL A 941 39.83 18.46 -7.67
C VAL A 941 38.47 18.67 -7.01
N LEU A 942 38.35 19.68 -6.15
CA LEU A 942 37.05 20.06 -5.58
C LEU A 942 36.22 20.83 -6.61
N GLY A 943 34.91 20.62 -6.60
CA GLY A 943 33.99 21.34 -7.47
C GLY A 943 32.63 21.56 -6.83
N LEU A 944 31.92 22.55 -7.35
CA LEU A 944 30.51 22.79 -7.08
C LEU A 944 29.70 22.30 -8.27
N THR A 945 28.65 21.54 -8.03
CA THR A 945 27.68 21.12 -9.05
C THR A 945 26.27 21.16 -8.49
N GLN A 946 25.29 21.04 -9.38
CA GLN A 946 23.86 21.06 -9.06
C GLN A 946 23.15 20.09 -10.00
N LEU A 947 21.90 19.73 -9.67
CA LEU A 947 21.17 18.69 -10.39
C LEU A 947 21.06 18.93 -11.91
N LYS A 948 20.87 20.18 -12.34
CA LYS A 948 20.73 20.55 -13.76
C LYS A 948 22.01 20.41 -14.58
N ASP A 949 23.17 20.38 -13.92
CA ASP A 949 24.47 20.23 -14.57
C ASP A 949 24.90 18.76 -14.65
N LEU A 950 24.17 17.86 -13.99
CA LEU A 950 24.47 16.44 -14.01
C LEU A 950 24.06 15.82 -15.33
N VAL A 951 24.95 14.99 -15.88
CA VAL A 951 24.64 14.22 -17.07
C VAL A 951 23.73 13.04 -16.73
N ASP A 952 23.77 12.54 -15.49
CA ASP A 952 22.87 11.53 -14.95
C ASP A 952 22.37 12.00 -13.57
N TYR A 953 21.06 12.01 -13.37
CA TYR A 953 20.46 12.41 -12.10
C TYR A 953 20.64 11.36 -10.99
N TYR A 954 20.96 10.11 -11.31
CA TYR A 954 20.97 9.03 -10.33
C TYR A 954 22.31 8.93 -9.59
N PRO A 955 22.38 9.20 -8.27
CA PRO A 955 23.60 9.04 -7.50
C PRO A 955 23.91 7.54 -7.29
N LEU A 956 25.18 7.17 -7.38
CA LEU A 956 25.64 5.78 -7.31
C LEU A 956 26.42 5.49 -6.02
N PRO A 957 26.23 4.32 -5.40
CA PRO A 957 27.17 3.82 -4.41
C PRO A 957 28.45 3.29 -5.09
N ALA A 958 29.56 3.31 -4.36
CA ALA A 958 30.82 2.70 -4.77
C ALA A 958 31.14 1.45 -3.96
N TYR A 959 31.67 0.42 -4.62
CA TYR A 959 31.98 -0.89 -4.06
C TYR A 959 33.48 -1.17 -4.15
N ILE A 960 34.02 -1.88 -3.16
CA ILE A 960 35.42 -2.32 -3.19
C ILE A 960 35.51 -3.64 -3.95
N PHE A 961 36.31 -3.68 -5.01
CA PHE A 961 36.61 -4.87 -5.78
C PHE A 961 38.12 -5.00 -6.00
N GLN A 962 38.71 -6.11 -5.56
CA GLN A 962 40.17 -6.33 -5.63
C GLN A 962 41.00 -5.12 -5.14
N SER A 963 40.61 -4.57 -3.98
CA SER A 963 41.24 -3.40 -3.35
C SER A 963 41.12 -2.07 -4.12
N LYS A 964 40.29 -2.01 -5.16
CA LYS A 964 39.97 -0.77 -5.89
C LYS A 964 38.54 -0.35 -5.61
N LEU A 965 38.32 0.96 -5.54
CA LEU A 965 36.97 1.52 -5.44
C LEU A 965 36.34 1.56 -6.85
N CYS A 966 35.17 0.98 -6.98
CA CYS A 966 34.53 0.74 -8.27
C CYS A 966 33.05 1.14 -8.28
N LEU A 967 32.56 1.57 -9.44
CA LEU A 967 31.17 1.96 -9.68
C LEU A 967 30.53 1.05 -10.73
N THR A 968 29.22 0.83 -10.62
CA THR A 968 28.42 0.27 -11.72
C THR A 968 27.25 1.18 -12.03
N LEU A 969 27.04 1.41 -13.32
CA LEU A 969 25.95 2.25 -13.80
C LEU A 969 24.60 1.60 -13.52
N LYS A 970 23.63 2.42 -13.09
CA LYS A 970 22.22 2.02 -13.03
C LYS A 970 21.53 2.11 -14.39
N HIS A 971 22.04 2.96 -15.28
CA HIS A 971 21.64 3.06 -16.67
C HIS A 971 22.70 3.84 -17.44
N THR A 972 22.66 3.75 -18.77
CA THR A 972 23.46 4.63 -19.63
C THR A 972 22.83 6.03 -19.71
N ASN A 973 23.56 6.94 -20.34
CA ASN A 973 23.15 8.32 -20.58
C ASN A 973 23.70 8.80 -21.94
N PRO A 974 22.98 9.66 -22.69
CA PRO A 974 23.43 10.24 -23.96
C PRO A 974 24.88 10.71 -24.02
N SER A 975 25.41 11.30 -22.94
CA SER A 975 26.79 11.80 -22.92
C SER A 975 27.86 10.70 -23.01
N MET A 976 27.50 9.42 -22.86
CA MET A 976 28.44 8.29 -22.91
C MET A 976 28.79 7.83 -24.32
N ASP A 977 27.97 8.19 -25.32
CA ASP A 977 28.13 7.78 -26.71
C ASP A 977 28.17 8.99 -27.67
N SER A 978 28.33 10.21 -27.14
CA SER A 978 28.62 11.39 -27.96
C SER A 978 30.04 11.28 -28.50
N ILE A 979 30.16 11.20 -29.83
CA ILE A 979 31.41 11.07 -30.60
C ILE A 979 32.27 12.32 -30.44
#